data_AF-A0A6C1QLH5-F1
#
_entry.id   AF-A0A6C1QLH5-F1
#
_cell.length_a   1.000
_cell.length_b   1.000
_cell.length_c   1.000
_cell.angle_alpha   90.00
_cell.angle_beta   90.00
_cell.angle_gamma   90.00
#
_symmetry.space_group_name_H-M   'P 1'
#
loop_
_entity.id
_entity.type
_entity.pdbx_description
1 polymer ?
#
loop_
_entity_poly.entity_id
_entity_poly.type
_entity_poly.pdbx_seq_one_letter_code
_entity_poly.pdbx_strand_id
1 'polypeptide(L)'
;MKQLNSFFQAFNSYINLIILNYFFLVLFRLWEIIMTAGQGSLSEILTGLAGDIILVNLALLIIYIPYALIWLWKPQKAAVIFGVFIVIFYLISTPLQAYYHNTGEIISAGNFQCSTLSAWVFSLKNIPVISYLLPFLVFTALGIYQIRVIIRQVNVFPKIAMNFFAVLLIISIPAGFELGLNSDFFIKNNHRINKSFHFAASSVRCAFGAYIPENDQISDTERYWNIRGKDAYIGGDEYPLLRKAMTDTCLSPYFRETNDDIPPNVVIIIVEGLGNKFLYPIHEISFMPFLEGLKNESLYWNHFLATSPGTQNNLASVLGGLPYGDRGFSMIPIMPRHFSVINVLGYNDYNTSYFTGRHAWNQFTNKLLQANDTDSIWDASDFGDKFEPVLLDGTNWFWGYNDRDLLTFYFEKRKETKHYPRLEILQTGSMHDPWPLDNKELYGEKFLDKISTIDDIETREHFEQFKKQYISLMFTDDVLRDFFNMVSEDDHFENTIFVITGNYPMRKLTSEQPLEKYHIPFIIYSPLITEPRVFDNISSQNDFYDSFISMMGKNYGLTIPGFSASIGHPLCPAENHKVFIPFMDIENKISELVYGDYILTSDSKLFEIQKGFKAILSEDTEKTEELKSLLNAFREVNTVVSQSLIPDSLFFDFLDYLLLEDIMMQGGTFRREYVDIIEEMPLQQGYRYYLDASFVNPRVSLEEVFLVYEITDDEGNRLAWKNFGIPDKENEAFSVKEVISTENLVAQNMHMRVFIWNESPVPYHFERARITIYRNK
;
A
#
# COMPACT_ATOMS: atom_id res chain seq x y z
N MET A 1 14.45 41.55 46.58
CA MET A 1 13.13 41.23 47.21
C MET A 1 12.00 42.18 46.80
N LYS A 2 12.06 43.51 46.99
CA LYS A 2 10.96 44.43 46.59
C LYS A 2 10.59 44.37 45.10
N GLN A 3 11.59 44.35 44.21
CA GLN A 3 11.36 44.23 42.76
C GLN A 3 10.74 42.88 42.38
N LEU A 4 11.20 41.78 42.98
CA LEU A 4 10.63 40.44 42.79
C LEU A 4 9.13 40.41 43.17
N ASN A 5 8.78 41.05 44.30
CA ASN A 5 7.40 41.14 44.76
C ASN A 5 6.51 41.96 43.80
N SER A 6 7.07 43.01 43.17
CA SER A 6 6.36 43.79 42.14
C SER A 6 6.12 42.98 40.85
N PHE A 7 7.03 42.10 40.45
CA PHE A 7 6.81 41.19 39.31
C PHE A 7 5.71 40.15 39.61
N PHE A 8 5.67 39.59 40.82
CA PHE A 8 4.58 38.70 41.24
C PHE A 8 3.21 39.41 41.25
N GLN A 9 3.18 40.68 41.69
CA GLN A 9 1.95 41.49 41.61
C GLN A 9 1.53 41.78 40.16
N ALA A 10 2.50 42.01 39.26
CA ALA A 10 2.24 42.12 37.83
C ALA A 10 1.66 40.82 37.25
N PHE A 11 2.19 39.67 37.65
CA PHE A 11 1.69 38.36 37.23
C PHE A 11 0.23 38.13 37.66
N ASN A 12 -0.13 38.49 38.89
CA ASN A 12 -1.52 38.41 39.34
C ASN A 12 -2.48 39.24 38.47
N SER A 13 -2.04 40.41 38.02
CA SER A 13 -2.80 41.24 37.08
C SER A 13 -2.83 40.64 35.67
N TYR A 14 -1.77 39.92 35.27
CA TYR A 14 -1.65 39.24 33.98
C TYR A 14 -2.58 38.02 33.86
N ILE A 15 -2.82 37.29 34.96
CA ILE A 15 -3.78 36.16 34.99
C ILE A 15 -5.16 36.57 34.47
N ASN A 16 -5.63 37.78 34.77
CA ASN A 16 -6.92 38.26 34.26
C ASN A 16 -6.93 38.37 32.72
N LEU A 17 -5.78 38.66 32.09
CA LEU A 17 -5.64 38.67 30.62
C LEU A 17 -5.51 37.26 30.02
N ILE A 18 -4.90 36.33 30.76
CA ILE A 18 -4.83 34.92 30.35
C ILE A 18 -6.25 34.32 30.32
N ILE A 19 -7.04 34.58 31.36
CA ILE A 19 -8.44 34.14 31.43
C ILE A 19 -9.26 34.75 30.30
N LEU A 20 -9.08 36.05 30.04
CA LEU A 20 -9.68 36.73 28.89
C LEU A 20 -9.34 36.02 27.58
N ASN A 21 -8.08 35.64 27.38
CA ASN A 21 -7.64 34.95 26.17
C ASN A 21 -8.29 33.56 26.03
N TYR A 22 -8.35 32.76 27.09
CA TYR A 22 -9.03 31.46 27.04
C TYR A 22 -10.52 31.58 26.75
N PHE A 23 -11.17 32.61 27.30
CA PHE A 23 -12.58 32.85 27.00
C PHE A 23 -12.78 33.13 25.51
N PHE A 24 -11.93 33.98 24.91
CA PHE A 24 -11.95 34.20 23.46
C PHE A 24 -11.63 32.92 22.68
N LEU A 25 -10.65 32.13 23.12
CA LEU A 25 -10.25 30.89 22.47
C LEU A 25 -11.39 29.88 22.40
N VAL A 26 -12.07 29.66 23.52
CA VAL A 26 -13.23 28.76 23.62
C VAL A 26 -14.36 29.27 22.74
N LEU A 27 -14.66 30.56 22.76
CA LEU A 27 -15.68 31.12 21.86
C LEU A 27 -15.30 30.97 20.38
N PHE A 28 -14.02 31.14 20.05
CA PHE A 28 -13.52 30.99 18.68
C PHE A 28 -13.68 29.56 18.17
N ARG A 29 -13.41 28.55 19.02
CA ARG A 29 -13.66 27.13 18.70
C ARG A 29 -15.14 26.76 18.71
N LEU A 30 -15.94 27.30 19.63
CA LEU A 30 -17.40 27.08 19.61
C LEU A 30 -18.02 27.63 18.33
N TRP A 31 -17.56 28.79 17.86
CA TRP A 31 -17.98 29.35 16.59
C TRP A 31 -17.60 28.42 15.41
N GLU A 32 -16.39 27.87 15.39
CA GLU A 32 -15.99 26.87 14.39
C GLU A 32 -16.91 25.64 14.39
N ILE A 33 -17.27 25.10 15.56
CA ILE A 33 -18.16 23.93 15.68
C ILE A 33 -19.57 24.23 15.14
N ILE A 34 -20.12 25.40 15.51
CA ILE A 34 -21.46 25.81 15.07
C ILE A 34 -21.50 25.95 13.55
N MET A 35 -20.47 26.57 12.97
CA MET A 35 -20.43 26.84 11.55
C MET A 35 -20.15 25.58 10.73
N THR A 36 -19.24 24.71 11.18
CA THR A 36 -18.94 23.43 10.49
C THR A 36 -20.03 22.36 10.62
N ALA A 37 -21.20 22.69 11.20
CA ALA A 37 -22.34 21.80 11.39
C ALA A 37 -22.00 20.47 12.11
N GLY A 38 -20.93 20.46 12.92
CA GLY A 38 -20.44 19.26 13.59
C GLY A 38 -19.64 18.29 12.71
N GLN A 39 -19.09 18.74 11.58
CA GLN A 39 -18.10 17.96 10.83
C GLN A 39 -16.82 17.79 11.67
N GLY A 40 -16.47 16.52 11.96
CA GLY A 40 -15.37 16.13 12.84
C GLY A 40 -15.86 15.48 14.14
N SER A 41 -15.09 14.54 14.69
CA SER A 41 -15.47 13.89 15.95
C SER A 41 -15.29 14.84 17.15
N LEU A 42 -16.11 14.67 18.19
CA LEU A 42 -15.95 15.42 19.45
C LEU A 42 -14.54 15.25 20.03
N SER A 43 -13.94 14.07 19.85
CA SER A 43 -12.56 13.79 20.24
C SER A 43 -11.56 14.69 19.50
N GLU A 44 -11.70 14.83 18.18
CA GLU A 44 -10.81 15.68 17.35
C GLU A 44 -10.88 17.14 17.78
N ILE A 45 -12.08 17.64 18.04
CA ILE A 45 -12.31 19.02 18.50
C ILE A 45 -11.66 19.25 19.87
N LEU A 46 -11.85 18.33 20.82
CA LEU A 46 -11.24 18.44 22.16
C LEU A 46 -9.72 18.35 22.09
N THR A 47 -9.16 17.51 21.21
CA THR A 47 -7.72 17.44 20.99
C THR A 47 -7.16 18.70 20.35
N GLY A 48 -7.88 19.30 19.39
CA GLY A 48 -7.51 20.58 18.80
C GLY A 48 -7.53 21.73 19.81
N LEU A 49 -8.54 21.78 20.69
CA LEU A 49 -8.62 22.77 21.77
C LEU A 49 -7.47 22.61 22.79
N ALA A 50 -7.07 21.37 23.10
CA ALA A 50 -5.91 21.12 23.96
C ALA A 50 -4.62 21.64 23.31
N GLY A 51 -4.42 21.37 22.01
CA GLY A 51 -3.29 21.89 21.24
C GLY A 51 -3.26 23.43 21.20
N ASP A 52 -4.42 24.06 20.98
CA ASP A 52 -4.58 25.51 21.02
C ASP A 52 -4.17 26.12 22.36
N ILE A 53 -4.64 25.54 23.48
CA ILE A 53 -4.32 26.01 24.82
C ILE A 53 -2.80 25.97 25.03
N ILE A 54 -2.13 24.90 24.59
CA ILE A 54 -0.68 24.77 24.71
C ILE A 54 0.04 25.84 23.89
N LEU A 55 -0.33 26.01 22.62
CA LEU A 55 0.29 27.02 21.73
C LEU A 55 0.09 28.45 22.23
N VAL A 56 -1.13 28.79 22.64
CA VAL A 56 -1.48 30.10 23.22
C VAL A 56 -0.70 30.34 24.51
N ASN A 57 -0.55 29.34 25.35
CA ASN A 57 0.19 29.46 26.61
C ASN A 57 1.66 29.79 26.39
N LEU A 58 2.31 29.14 25.42
CA LEU A 58 3.68 29.47 25.05
C LEU A 58 3.81 30.92 24.60
N ALA A 59 2.86 31.42 23.80
CA ALA A 59 2.85 32.82 23.37
C ALA A 59 2.63 33.77 24.56
N LEU A 60 1.71 33.46 25.47
CA LEU A 60 1.43 34.26 26.67
C LEU A 60 2.65 34.33 27.62
N LEU A 61 3.44 33.27 27.73
CA LEU A 61 4.69 33.28 28.51
C LEU A 61 5.68 34.31 27.96
N ILE A 62 5.82 34.40 26.63
CA ILE A 62 6.69 35.38 25.97
C ILE A 62 6.13 36.80 26.15
N ILE A 63 4.81 36.96 26.00
CA ILE A 63 4.09 38.25 26.13
C ILE A 63 4.13 38.80 27.56
N TYR A 64 4.29 37.95 28.58
CA TYR A 64 4.36 38.39 29.96
C TYR A 64 5.53 39.36 30.21
N ILE A 65 6.67 39.19 29.54
CA ILE A 65 7.85 40.04 29.73
C ILE A 65 7.55 41.51 29.41
N PRO A 66 7.10 41.88 28.18
CA PRO A 66 6.73 43.26 27.88
C PRO A 66 5.52 43.74 28.69
N TYR A 67 4.58 42.85 29.06
CA TYR A 67 3.48 43.20 29.97
C TYR A 67 3.99 43.67 31.33
N ALA A 68 4.87 42.89 31.97
CA ALA A 68 5.40 43.19 33.28
C ALA A 68 6.19 44.51 33.27
N LEU A 69 6.98 44.77 32.22
CA LEU A 69 7.72 46.03 32.05
C LEU A 69 6.80 47.26 31.99
N ILE A 70 5.72 47.20 31.20
CA ILE A 70 4.75 48.31 31.11
C ILE A 70 3.94 48.42 32.41
N TRP A 71 3.62 47.28 33.05
CA TRP A 71 2.85 47.25 34.29
C TRP A 71 3.60 47.93 35.43
N LEU A 72 4.91 47.71 35.54
CA LEU A 72 5.77 48.38 36.53
C LEU A 72 5.77 49.90 36.38
N TRP A 73 5.55 50.41 35.16
CA TRP A 73 5.40 51.84 34.91
C TRP A 73 3.97 52.34 35.18
N LYS A 74 2.97 51.71 34.56
CA LYS A 74 1.54 52.05 34.69
C LYS A 74 0.66 50.79 34.51
N PRO A 75 0.18 50.17 35.59
CA PRO A 75 -0.64 48.94 35.54
C PRO A 75 -1.85 49.03 34.61
N GLN A 76 -2.58 50.16 34.66
CA GLN A 76 -3.75 50.39 33.82
C GLN A 76 -3.41 50.42 32.34
N LYS A 77 -2.26 51.01 31.96
CA LYS A 77 -1.84 51.06 30.56
C LYS A 77 -1.45 49.67 30.05
N ALA A 78 -0.76 48.86 30.87
CA ALA A 78 -0.45 47.48 30.51
C ALA A 78 -1.72 46.66 30.26
N ALA A 79 -2.70 46.73 31.18
CA ALA A 79 -3.97 46.04 31.01
C ALA A 79 -4.73 46.48 29.74
N VAL A 80 -4.76 47.78 29.44
CA VAL A 80 -5.42 48.30 28.22
C VAL A 80 -4.70 47.84 26.96
N ILE A 81 -3.38 48.02 26.87
CA ILE A 81 -2.60 47.70 25.68
C ILE A 81 -2.74 46.22 25.33
N PHE A 82 -2.53 45.33 26.31
CA PHE A 82 -2.58 43.89 26.05
C PHE A 82 -4.01 43.36 25.93
N GLY A 83 -4.98 43.96 26.62
CA GLY A 83 -6.39 43.65 26.40
C GLY A 83 -6.85 44.00 24.98
N VAL A 84 -6.49 45.20 24.49
CA VAL A 84 -6.77 45.62 23.10
C VAL A 84 -6.04 44.71 22.10
N PHE A 85 -4.79 44.35 22.38
CA PHE A 85 -4.02 43.44 21.53
C PHE A 85 -4.69 42.07 21.38
N ILE A 86 -5.18 41.47 22.47
CA ILE A 86 -5.92 40.19 22.43
C ILE A 86 -7.17 40.33 21.56
N VAL A 87 -7.95 41.40 21.73
CA VAL A 87 -9.15 41.64 20.91
C VAL A 87 -8.77 41.75 19.43
N ILE A 88 -7.76 42.57 19.09
CA ILE A 88 -7.29 42.74 17.71
C ILE A 88 -6.81 41.42 17.11
N PHE A 89 -6.09 40.60 17.86
CA PHE A 89 -5.60 39.30 17.39
C PHE A 89 -6.75 38.39 16.93
N TYR A 90 -7.80 38.26 17.74
CA TYR A 90 -8.96 37.44 17.37
C TYR A 90 -9.75 38.07 16.21
N LEU A 91 -9.84 39.40 16.14
CA LEU A 91 -10.48 40.09 15.00
C LEU A 91 -9.73 39.85 13.68
N ILE A 92 -8.39 39.86 13.69
CA ILE A 92 -7.55 39.55 12.53
C ILE A 92 -7.62 38.06 12.19
N SER A 93 -7.92 37.20 13.17
CA SER A 93 -8.06 35.75 12.97
C SER A 93 -9.40 35.34 12.36
N THR A 94 -10.46 36.11 12.57
CA THR A 94 -11.82 35.80 12.07
C THR A 94 -11.88 35.46 10.57
N PRO A 95 -11.22 36.20 9.66
CA PRO A 95 -11.23 35.88 8.23
C PRO A 95 -10.60 34.53 7.88
N LEU A 96 -9.51 34.16 8.57
CA LEU A 96 -8.82 32.89 8.36
C LEU A 96 -9.71 31.70 8.75
N GLN A 97 -10.41 31.83 9.87
CA GLN A 97 -11.32 30.80 10.38
C GLN A 97 -12.58 30.68 9.52
N ALA A 98 -13.17 31.81 9.12
CA ALA A 98 -14.35 31.80 8.26
C ALA A 98 -14.02 31.27 6.86
N TYR A 99 -12.80 31.46 6.36
CA TYR A 99 -12.35 30.90 5.08
C TYR A 99 -12.38 29.39 5.13
N TYR A 100 -11.72 28.81 6.13
CA TYR A 100 -11.70 27.35 6.36
C TYR A 100 -13.10 26.76 6.49
N HIS A 101 -13.99 27.41 7.23
CA HIS A 101 -15.37 26.94 7.35
C HIS A 101 -16.07 26.86 5.98
N ASN A 102 -15.85 27.84 5.11
CA ASN A 102 -16.54 27.92 3.83
C ASN A 102 -15.92 27.04 2.73
N THR A 103 -14.61 26.82 2.76
CA THR A 103 -13.88 26.12 1.70
C THR A 103 -13.35 24.74 2.10
N GLY A 104 -13.26 24.44 3.40
CA GLY A 104 -12.55 23.26 3.91
C GLY A 104 -11.02 23.38 3.87
N GLU A 105 -10.49 24.49 3.34
CA GLU A 105 -9.06 24.69 3.10
C GLU A 105 -8.41 25.63 4.12
N ILE A 106 -7.16 25.34 4.48
CA ILE A 106 -6.37 26.18 5.38
C ILE A 106 -5.49 27.10 4.54
N ILE A 107 -5.57 28.40 4.78
CA ILE A 107 -4.76 29.37 4.05
C ILE A 107 -3.33 29.46 4.61
N SER A 108 -2.36 29.53 3.70
CA SER A 108 -0.94 29.74 4.00
C SER A 108 -0.44 31.01 3.31
N ALA A 109 0.49 31.73 3.93
CA ALA A 109 1.05 32.96 3.35
C ALA A 109 1.81 32.72 2.05
N GLY A 110 2.31 31.51 1.85
CA GLY A 110 3.21 31.27 0.74
C GLY A 110 2.55 30.68 -0.51
N ASN A 111 1.28 30.27 -0.44
CA ASN A 111 0.41 30.11 -1.61
C ASN A 111 0.20 31.46 -2.34
N PHE A 112 0.66 32.56 -1.74
CA PHE A 112 0.58 33.92 -2.26
C PHE A 112 1.95 34.58 -2.39
N GLN A 113 2.96 33.85 -2.91
CA GLN A 113 4.31 34.37 -3.12
C GLN A 113 4.92 35.00 -1.85
N CYS A 114 4.65 34.37 -0.71
CA CYS A 114 5.05 34.85 0.61
C CYS A 114 4.55 36.25 0.99
N SER A 115 3.50 36.73 0.34
CA SER A 115 2.82 37.96 0.72
C SER A 115 1.71 37.67 1.72
N THR A 116 2.06 37.72 3.01
CA THR A 116 1.13 37.59 4.15
C THR A 116 -0.10 38.48 4.02
N LEU A 117 0.09 39.73 3.57
CA LEU A 117 -1.01 40.66 3.40
C LEU A 117 -1.98 40.18 2.31
N SER A 118 -1.47 39.71 1.18
CA SER A 118 -2.33 39.24 0.09
C SER A 118 -3.09 37.96 0.44
N ALA A 119 -2.44 37.01 1.13
CA ALA A 119 -3.07 35.80 1.63
C ALA A 119 -4.19 36.15 2.64
N TRP A 120 -3.93 37.05 3.58
CA TRP A 120 -4.94 37.49 4.53
C TRP A 120 -6.11 38.21 3.84
N VAL A 121 -5.84 39.10 2.89
CA VAL A 121 -6.88 39.78 2.09
C VAL A 121 -7.68 38.80 1.25
N PHE A 122 -7.08 37.71 0.76
CA PHE A 122 -7.78 36.67 0.03
C PHE A 122 -8.79 35.93 0.93
N SER A 123 -8.42 35.61 2.17
CA SER A 123 -9.34 35.03 3.14
C SER A 123 -10.58 35.92 3.37
N LEU A 124 -10.41 37.24 3.37
CA LEU A 124 -11.51 38.21 3.51
C LEU A 124 -12.46 38.25 2.31
N LYS A 125 -11.95 38.10 1.08
CA LYS A 125 -12.73 38.33 -0.15
C LYS A 125 -13.70 37.20 -0.50
N ASN A 126 -13.42 35.99 -0.05
CA ASN A 126 -14.10 34.77 -0.50
C ASN A 126 -15.20 34.26 0.46
N ILE A 127 -15.74 35.14 1.32
CA ILE A 127 -16.66 34.74 2.40
C ILE A 127 -17.85 35.72 2.48
N PRO A 128 -19.08 35.23 2.75
CA PRO A 128 -20.24 36.09 3.01
C PRO A 128 -20.01 37.08 4.16
N VAL A 129 -20.45 38.33 3.94
CA VAL A 129 -20.30 39.46 4.87
C VAL A 129 -20.84 39.17 6.27
N ILE A 130 -21.93 38.40 6.33
CA ILE A 130 -22.64 38.05 7.56
C ILE A 130 -21.85 37.07 8.43
N SER A 131 -20.99 36.24 7.83
CA SER A 131 -20.22 35.20 8.51
C SER A 131 -19.14 35.78 9.43
N TYR A 132 -18.72 37.04 9.23
CA TYR A 132 -17.75 37.72 10.10
C TYR A 132 -18.34 38.85 10.94
N LEU A 133 -19.44 39.49 10.51
CA LEU A 133 -20.02 40.64 11.23
C LEU A 133 -20.49 40.29 12.64
N LEU A 134 -21.13 39.12 12.81
CA LEU A 134 -21.69 38.72 14.11
C LEU A 134 -20.59 38.38 15.14
N PRO A 135 -19.59 37.53 14.83
CA PRO A 135 -18.43 37.34 15.72
C PRO A 135 -17.67 38.64 15.99
N PHE A 136 -17.50 39.50 14.97
CA PHE A 136 -16.81 40.78 15.12
C PHE A 136 -17.49 41.70 16.16
N LEU A 137 -18.82 41.86 16.07
CA LEU A 137 -19.58 42.68 17.00
C LEU A 137 -19.57 42.08 18.42
N VAL A 138 -19.72 40.76 18.53
CA VAL A 138 -19.73 40.03 19.81
C VAL A 138 -18.36 40.11 20.49
N PHE A 139 -17.27 39.80 19.80
CA PHE A 139 -15.92 39.85 20.35
C PHE A 139 -15.50 41.26 20.73
N THR A 140 -15.86 42.26 19.92
CA THR A 140 -15.56 43.67 20.23
C THR A 140 -16.33 44.16 21.45
N ALA A 141 -17.64 43.88 21.54
CA ALA A 141 -18.46 44.29 22.68
C ALA A 141 -18.01 43.62 23.99
N LEU A 142 -17.75 42.31 23.95
CA LEU A 142 -17.26 41.54 25.10
C LEU A 142 -15.85 41.97 25.51
N GLY A 143 -14.96 42.23 24.54
CA GLY A 143 -13.62 42.75 24.79
C GLY A 143 -13.63 44.11 25.48
N ILE A 144 -14.45 45.05 25.01
CA ILE A 144 -14.59 46.38 25.63
C ILE A 144 -15.14 46.28 27.05
N TYR A 145 -16.16 45.45 27.26
CA TYR A 145 -16.73 45.22 28.59
C TYR A 145 -15.70 44.64 29.56
N GLN A 146 -14.95 43.63 29.13
CA GLN A 146 -13.96 42.97 29.98
C GLN A 146 -12.73 43.86 30.25
N ILE A 147 -12.26 44.64 29.26
CA ILE A 147 -11.20 45.65 29.49
C ILE A 147 -11.65 46.67 30.54
N ARG A 148 -12.92 47.13 30.53
CA ARG A 148 -13.45 48.03 31.57
C ARG A 148 -13.42 47.40 32.97
N VAL A 149 -13.68 46.10 33.08
CA VAL A 149 -13.62 45.36 34.36
C VAL A 149 -12.16 45.22 34.84
N ILE A 150 -11.23 44.89 33.94
CA ILE A 150 -9.80 44.73 34.25
C ILE A 150 -9.16 46.08 34.65
N ILE A 151 -9.51 47.19 34.01
CA ILE A 151 -9.04 48.55 34.37
C ILE A 151 -9.39 48.89 35.82
N ARG A 152 -10.53 48.43 36.31
CA ARG A 152 -10.97 48.65 37.70
C ARG A 152 -10.20 47.81 38.72
N GLN A 153 -9.25 46.98 38.28
CA GLN A 153 -8.40 46.10 39.10
C GLN A 153 -9.20 45.21 40.06
N VAL A 154 -10.45 44.88 39.69
CA VAL A 154 -11.25 43.93 40.43
C VAL A 154 -10.79 42.55 40.02
N ASN A 155 -10.19 41.80 40.95
CA ASN A 155 -10.00 40.37 40.74
C ASN A 155 -11.39 39.72 40.76
N VAL A 156 -11.87 39.37 39.57
CA VAL A 156 -13.20 38.78 39.38
C VAL A 156 -13.22 37.31 39.81
N PHE A 157 -12.05 36.67 39.87
CA PHE A 157 -11.92 35.24 40.11
C PHE A 157 -11.31 34.90 41.47
N PRO A 158 -11.74 33.80 42.12
CA PRO A 158 -11.15 33.34 43.37
C PRO A 158 -9.69 32.91 43.18
N LYS A 159 -8.87 33.04 44.23
CA LYS A 159 -7.42 32.68 44.21
C LYS A 159 -7.15 31.26 43.68
N ILE A 160 -8.07 30.33 43.92
CA ILE A 160 -7.97 28.94 43.44
C ILE A 160 -7.97 28.89 41.91
N ALA A 161 -8.84 29.64 41.24
CA ALA A 161 -8.88 29.72 39.78
C ALA A 161 -7.61 30.35 39.21
N MET A 162 -7.05 31.36 39.89
CA MET A 162 -5.79 31.98 39.47
C MET A 162 -4.62 30.99 39.51
N ASN A 163 -4.53 30.18 40.57
CA ASN A 163 -3.50 29.15 40.71
C ASN A 163 -3.63 28.07 39.63
N PHE A 164 -4.86 27.68 39.26
CA PHE A 164 -5.11 26.72 38.19
C PHE A 164 -4.52 27.19 36.85
N PHE A 165 -4.81 28.42 36.44
CA PHE A 165 -4.29 28.94 35.16
C PHE A 165 -2.77 29.17 35.18
N ALA A 166 -2.20 29.51 36.33
CA ALA A 166 -0.75 29.60 36.48
C ALA A 166 -0.06 28.24 36.31
N VAL A 167 -0.64 27.17 36.88
CA VAL A 167 -0.15 25.80 36.71
C VAL A 167 -0.30 25.35 35.25
N LEU A 168 -1.44 25.64 34.62
CA LEU A 168 -1.70 25.29 33.23
C LEU A 168 -0.67 25.91 32.27
N LEU A 169 -0.29 27.18 32.48
CA LEU A 169 0.77 27.84 31.71
C LEU A 169 2.12 27.14 31.82
N ILE A 170 2.49 26.69 33.03
CA ILE A 170 3.77 26.02 33.28
C ILE A 170 3.80 24.64 32.63
N ILE A 171 2.70 23.87 32.73
CA ILE A 171 2.59 22.53 32.14
C ILE A 171 2.63 22.57 30.59
N SER A 172 2.20 23.68 29.97
CA SER A 172 2.27 23.83 28.52
C SER A 172 3.70 23.92 27.96
N ILE A 173 4.72 24.17 28.78
CA ILE A 173 6.12 24.21 28.34
C ILE A 173 6.61 22.83 27.87
N PRO A 174 6.60 21.77 28.71
CA PRO A 174 7.01 20.44 28.27
C PRO A 174 6.07 19.86 27.20
N ALA A 175 4.76 20.07 27.33
CA ALA A 175 3.79 19.60 26.32
C ALA A 175 4.00 20.27 24.95
N GLY A 176 4.39 21.53 24.92
CA GLY A 176 4.71 22.24 23.68
C GLY A 176 5.99 21.75 23.01
N PHE A 177 6.99 21.36 23.81
CA PHE A 177 8.21 20.74 23.27
C PHE A 177 7.92 19.38 22.64
N GLU A 178 7.09 18.56 23.30
CA GLU A 178 6.65 17.26 22.80
C GLU A 178 5.79 17.39 21.51
N LEU A 179 4.86 18.34 21.48
CA LEU A 179 4.06 18.64 20.27
C LEU A 179 4.92 19.19 19.11
N GLY A 180 5.99 19.93 19.41
CA GLY A 180 6.92 20.44 18.39
C GLY A 180 7.77 19.35 17.74
N LEU A 181 8.06 18.26 18.48
CA LEU A 181 8.78 17.09 17.96
C LEU A 181 7.87 16.12 17.18
N ASN A 182 6.55 16.21 17.37
CA ASN A 182 5.57 15.30 16.78
C ASN A 182 4.60 16.06 15.84
N SER A 183 5.12 16.50 14.69
CA SER A 183 4.38 17.29 13.68
C SER A 183 3.12 16.59 13.16
N ASP A 184 3.07 15.27 13.24
CA ASP A 184 1.93 14.42 12.88
C ASP A 184 0.65 14.74 13.66
N PHE A 185 0.78 15.30 14.87
CA PHE A 185 -0.36 15.65 15.72
C PHE A 185 -1.32 16.64 15.05
N PHE A 186 -0.78 17.56 14.24
CA PHE A 186 -1.55 18.59 13.53
C PHE A 186 -1.84 18.21 12.08
N ILE A 187 -0.93 17.52 11.39
CA ILE A 187 -1.00 17.31 9.93
C ILE A 187 -2.09 16.32 9.52
N LYS A 188 -2.40 15.31 10.35
CA LYS A 188 -3.30 14.20 9.96
C LYS A 188 -4.78 14.58 9.87
N ASN A 189 -5.21 15.73 10.41
CA ASN A 189 -6.60 16.14 10.35
C ASN A 189 -6.77 17.66 10.45
N ASN A 190 -7.31 18.26 9.38
CA ASN A 190 -7.53 19.70 9.27
C ASN A 190 -8.38 20.29 10.41
N HIS A 191 -9.26 19.52 11.05
CA HIS A 191 -10.07 19.97 12.20
C HIS A 191 -9.25 20.21 13.48
N ARG A 192 -8.07 19.59 13.61
CA ARG A 192 -7.19 19.75 14.80
C ARG A 192 -6.33 21.01 14.72
N ILE A 193 -6.06 21.53 13.52
CA ILE A 193 -5.11 22.62 13.29
C ILE A 193 -5.68 23.98 13.74
N ASN A 194 -4.89 24.74 14.51
CA ASN A 194 -5.19 26.15 14.77
C ASN A 194 -4.90 27.00 13.52
N LYS A 195 -5.93 27.60 12.92
CA LYS A 195 -5.81 28.30 11.63
C LYS A 195 -4.95 29.56 11.72
N SER A 196 -5.10 30.33 12.81
CA SER A 196 -4.30 31.53 13.06
C SER A 196 -2.83 31.20 13.28
N PHE A 197 -2.54 30.13 14.02
CA PHE A 197 -1.17 29.66 14.23
C PHE A 197 -0.55 29.14 12.94
N HIS A 198 -1.26 28.31 12.16
CA HIS A 198 -0.79 27.83 10.86
C HIS A 198 -0.45 28.99 9.92
N PHE A 199 -1.36 29.97 9.82
CA PHE A 199 -1.15 31.16 9.02
C PHE A 199 0.05 31.98 9.52
N ALA A 200 0.16 32.22 10.83
CA ALA A 200 1.29 32.96 11.41
C ALA A 200 2.62 32.20 11.20
N ALA A 201 2.65 30.89 11.39
CA ALA A 201 3.83 30.06 11.18
C ALA A 201 4.26 30.06 9.70
N SER A 202 3.32 29.95 8.76
CA SER A 202 3.63 30.08 7.32
C SER A 202 4.17 31.48 6.97
N SER A 203 3.60 32.53 7.57
CA SER A 203 4.04 33.93 7.38
C SER A 203 5.45 34.16 7.92
N VAL A 204 5.76 33.62 9.10
CA VAL A 204 7.10 33.70 9.71
C VAL A 204 8.11 32.93 8.87
N ARG A 205 7.79 31.70 8.45
CA ARG A 205 8.65 30.93 7.54
C ARG A 205 8.96 31.70 6.26
N CYS A 206 7.95 32.34 5.67
CA CYS A 206 8.11 33.21 4.50
C CYS A 206 9.03 34.41 4.77
N ALA A 207 8.82 35.11 5.88
CA ALA A 207 9.61 36.29 6.25
C ALA A 207 11.10 35.96 6.50
N PHE A 208 11.39 34.75 6.97
CA PHE A 208 12.76 34.28 7.24
C PHE A 208 13.37 33.44 6.09
N GLY A 209 12.72 33.39 4.92
CA GLY A 209 13.23 32.63 3.76
C GLY A 209 13.25 31.11 3.96
N ALA A 210 12.59 30.62 5.01
CA ALA A 210 12.45 29.20 5.35
C ALA A 210 11.12 28.62 4.83
N TYR A 211 10.42 29.36 3.95
CA TYR A 211 9.24 28.86 3.26
C TYR A 211 9.66 28.31 1.90
N ILE A 212 9.46 27.01 1.73
CA ILE A 212 9.55 26.34 0.44
C ILE A 212 8.16 26.49 -0.19
N PRO A 213 8.00 27.21 -1.32
CA PRO A 213 6.74 27.26 -2.04
C PRO A 213 6.28 25.87 -2.42
N GLU A 214 5.01 25.54 -2.14
CA GLU A 214 4.35 24.34 -2.72
C GLU A 214 4.45 24.31 -4.24
N ASN A 215 4.60 25.48 -4.90
CA ASN A 215 4.70 25.62 -6.35
C ASN A 215 6.13 25.53 -6.93
N ASP A 216 7.17 25.43 -6.10
CA ASP A 216 8.57 25.22 -6.54
C ASP A 216 9.16 23.90 -5.99
N GLN A 217 8.31 23.04 -5.40
CA GLN A 217 8.72 21.66 -5.12
C GLN A 217 8.56 20.87 -6.42
N ILE A 218 9.68 20.30 -6.88
CA ILE A 218 9.68 19.08 -7.69
C ILE A 218 8.61 18.17 -7.08
N SER A 219 7.55 17.83 -7.84
CA SER A 219 6.46 16.98 -7.32
C SER A 219 7.05 15.67 -6.81
N ASP A 220 6.39 14.98 -5.88
CA ASP A 220 6.90 13.70 -5.40
C ASP A 220 7.07 12.68 -6.54
N THR A 221 6.20 12.77 -7.57
CA THR A 221 6.37 12.09 -8.85
C THR A 221 7.68 12.48 -9.55
N GLU A 222 7.94 13.79 -9.71
CA GLU A 222 9.16 14.27 -10.35
C GLU A 222 10.42 13.93 -9.52
N ARG A 223 10.32 13.87 -8.19
CA ARG A 223 11.40 13.45 -7.29
C ARG A 223 11.70 11.98 -7.51
N TYR A 224 10.68 11.13 -7.51
CA TYR A 224 10.79 9.70 -7.83
C TYR A 224 11.44 9.50 -9.20
N TRP A 225 10.99 10.22 -10.23
CA TRP A 225 11.55 10.17 -11.57
C TRP A 225 13.00 10.63 -11.65
N ASN A 226 13.39 11.70 -10.96
CA ASN A 226 14.77 12.19 -10.96
C ASN A 226 15.76 11.13 -10.43
N ILE A 227 15.32 10.27 -9.51
CA ILE A 227 16.12 9.16 -8.98
C ILE A 227 16.18 7.99 -9.94
N ARG A 228 15.06 7.71 -10.62
CA ARG A 228 14.88 6.54 -11.49
C ARG A 228 15.25 6.81 -12.95
N GLY A 229 15.53 8.05 -13.31
CA GLY A 229 15.80 8.52 -14.68
C GLY A 229 14.57 9.16 -15.31
N LYS A 230 14.46 10.50 -15.20
CA LYS A 230 13.26 11.25 -15.59
C LYS A 230 12.83 11.02 -17.04
N ASP A 231 13.79 10.93 -17.95
CA ASP A 231 13.54 10.77 -19.39
C ASP A 231 12.94 9.40 -19.77
N ALA A 232 12.92 8.43 -18.83
CA ALA A 232 12.31 7.12 -19.06
C ALA A 232 10.78 7.15 -18.91
N TYR A 233 10.24 8.04 -18.07
CA TYR A 233 8.82 8.07 -17.72
C TYR A 233 8.04 9.02 -18.64
N ILE A 234 6.89 8.56 -19.12
CA ILE A 234 6.11 9.24 -20.15
C ILE A 234 4.63 9.47 -19.77
N GLY A 235 4.18 8.91 -18.65
CA GLY A 235 2.77 8.90 -18.25
C GLY A 235 2.28 10.15 -17.53
N GLY A 236 3.13 11.15 -17.30
CA GLY A 236 2.75 12.33 -16.52
C GLY A 236 2.41 11.97 -15.06
N ASP A 237 1.78 12.91 -14.36
CA ASP A 237 1.34 12.69 -12.97
C ASP A 237 0.17 11.70 -12.86
N GLU A 238 -0.58 11.44 -13.95
CA GLU A 238 -1.70 10.51 -13.96
C GLU A 238 -1.26 9.05 -13.98
N TYR A 239 -0.16 8.74 -14.70
CA TYR A 239 0.42 7.38 -14.79
C TYR A 239 1.92 7.43 -14.45
N PRO A 240 2.29 7.70 -13.19
CA PRO A 240 3.67 8.05 -12.83
C PRO A 240 4.67 6.89 -12.98
N LEU A 241 4.23 5.65 -13.18
CA LEU A 241 5.12 4.52 -13.44
C LEU A 241 5.26 4.15 -14.92
N LEU A 242 4.43 4.73 -15.80
CA LEU A 242 4.41 4.39 -17.22
C LEU A 242 5.69 4.86 -17.91
N ARG A 243 6.43 3.90 -18.46
CA ARG A 243 7.67 4.10 -19.23
C ARG A 243 7.68 3.19 -20.46
N LYS A 244 8.61 3.43 -21.38
CA LYS A 244 8.87 2.48 -22.48
C LYS A 244 9.36 1.15 -21.92
N ALA A 245 8.87 0.05 -22.49
CA ALA A 245 9.32 -1.28 -22.12
C ALA A 245 10.79 -1.47 -22.46
N MET A 246 11.48 -2.27 -21.65
CA MET A 246 12.85 -2.67 -21.90
C MET A 246 12.91 -3.68 -23.04
N THR A 247 13.73 -3.40 -24.06
CA THR A 247 13.94 -4.30 -25.20
C THR A 247 15.22 -5.14 -25.09
N ASP A 248 16.15 -4.72 -24.24
CA ASP A 248 17.42 -5.41 -24.01
C ASP A 248 17.55 -5.81 -22.55
N THR A 249 17.86 -7.08 -22.31
CA THR A 249 18.05 -7.63 -20.97
C THR A 249 19.33 -8.44 -20.88
N CYS A 250 19.97 -8.36 -19.70
CA CYS A 250 21.14 -9.15 -19.35
C CYS A 250 20.88 -10.67 -19.37
N LEU A 251 19.63 -11.11 -19.34
CA LEU A 251 19.29 -12.53 -19.40
C LEU A 251 19.51 -13.13 -20.79
N SER A 252 19.26 -12.33 -21.85
CA SER A 252 19.26 -12.80 -23.25
C SER A 252 20.49 -13.64 -23.63
N PRO A 253 21.73 -13.24 -23.28
CA PRO A 253 22.93 -13.99 -23.66
C PRO A 253 23.05 -15.39 -23.02
N TYR A 254 22.34 -15.67 -21.93
CA TYR A 254 22.42 -16.96 -21.25
C TYR A 254 21.52 -18.03 -21.85
N PHE A 255 20.56 -17.65 -22.70
CA PHE A 255 19.59 -18.56 -23.29
C PHE A 255 19.89 -18.84 -24.75
N ARG A 256 19.89 -20.12 -25.12
CA ARG A 256 19.97 -20.55 -26.52
C ARG A 256 18.63 -20.34 -27.21
N GLU A 257 18.67 -20.24 -28.53
CA GLU A 257 17.48 -20.34 -29.37
C GLU A 257 16.86 -21.74 -29.21
N THR A 258 15.53 -21.83 -29.37
CA THR A 258 14.82 -23.11 -29.32
C THR A 258 14.95 -23.85 -30.64
N ASN A 259 14.75 -25.17 -30.59
CA ASN A 259 14.58 -25.94 -31.83
C ASN A 259 13.19 -25.62 -32.42
N ASP A 260 13.12 -25.50 -33.74
CA ASP A 260 11.87 -25.37 -34.50
C ASP A 260 11.04 -24.09 -34.25
N ASP A 261 11.66 -23.01 -33.74
CA ASP A 261 11.01 -21.71 -33.46
C ASP A 261 9.81 -21.79 -32.48
N ILE A 262 9.69 -22.88 -31.70
CA ILE A 262 8.64 -23.03 -30.69
C ILE A 262 9.10 -22.36 -29.39
N PRO A 263 8.37 -21.36 -28.86
CA PRO A 263 8.70 -20.74 -27.58
C PRO A 263 8.73 -21.74 -26.41
N PRO A 264 9.60 -21.55 -25.40
CA PRO A 264 9.70 -22.49 -24.30
C PRO A 264 8.48 -22.46 -23.39
N ASN A 265 8.19 -23.60 -22.76
CA ASN A 265 7.30 -23.64 -21.60
C ASN A 265 7.91 -22.85 -20.44
N VAL A 266 7.06 -22.34 -19.56
CA VAL A 266 7.48 -21.57 -18.39
C VAL A 266 6.82 -22.16 -17.15
N VAL A 267 7.63 -22.57 -16.18
CA VAL A 267 7.16 -23.04 -14.88
C VAL A 267 7.70 -22.14 -13.79
N ILE A 268 6.82 -21.48 -13.03
CA ILE A 268 7.19 -20.61 -11.90
C ILE A 268 6.81 -21.31 -10.60
N ILE A 269 7.79 -21.62 -9.77
CA ILE A 269 7.62 -22.28 -8.48
C ILE A 269 7.89 -21.28 -7.37
N ILE A 270 6.83 -20.87 -6.68
CA ILE A 270 6.87 -19.98 -5.52
C ILE A 270 6.88 -20.85 -4.26
N VAL A 271 8.04 -20.91 -3.61
CA VAL A 271 8.30 -21.76 -2.45
C VAL A 271 7.98 -20.99 -1.17
N GLU A 272 7.00 -21.47 -0.40
CA GLU A 272 6.55 -20.86 0.84
C GLU A 272 7.69 -20.82 1.87
N GLY A 273 7.97 -19.66 2.46
CA GLY A 273 8.96 -19.56 3.53
C GLY A 273 10.42 -19.78 3.11
N LEU A 274 10.73 -19.92 1.82
CA LEU A 274 12.09 -20.24 1.36
C LEU A 274 13.03 -19.04 1.52
N GLY A 275 13.93 -19.11 2.50
CA GLY A 275 15.02 -18.15 2.68
C GLY A 275 16.30 -18.57 1.98
N ASN A 276 17.09 -17.60 1.50
CA ASN A 276 18.30 -17.88 0.71
C ASN A 276 19.33 -18.75 1.48
N LYS A 277 19.40 -18.57 2.80
CA LYS A 277 20.32 -19.31 3.66
C LYS A 277 20.06 -20.81 3.72
N PHE A 278 18.86 -21.28 3.36
CA PHE A 278 18.54 -22.71 3.37
C PHE A 278 19.20 -23.47 2.22
N LEU A 279 19.70 -22.76 1.20
CA LEU A 279 20.47 -23.32 0.09
C LEU A 279 21.97 -23.44 0.42
N TYR A 280 22.34 -23.29 1.69
CA TYR A 280 23.71 -23.44 2.16
C TYR A 280 23.71 -24.34 3.40
N PRO A 281 24.81 -25.07 3.67
CA PRO A 281 24.93 -25.84 4.90
C PRO A 281 24.81 -24.95 6.15
N ILE A 282 23.91 -25.32 7.06
CA ILE A 282 23.72 -24.67 8.36
C ILE A 282 24.43 -25.54 9.39
N HIS A 283 25.49 -25.00 10.01
CA HIS A 283 26.40 -25.79 10.86
C HIS A 283 26.87 -27.08 10.19
N GLU A 284 27.35 -26.97 8.93
CA GLU A 284 27.83 -28.09 8.10
C GLU A 284 26.76 -29.11 7.66
N ILE A 285 25.49 -28.91 8.05
CA ILE A 285 24.37 -29.77 7.64
C ILE A 285 23.59 -29.11 6.51
N SER A 286 23.48 -29.79 5.37
CA SER A 286 22.56 -29.40 4.29
C SER A 286 21.16 -29.98 4.55
N PHE A 287 20.17 -29.09 4.67
CA PHE A 287 18.75 -29.46 4.81
C PHE A 287 18.00 -29.45 3.48
N MET A 288 18.53 -28.76 2.47
CA MET A 288 17.96 -28.69 1.11
C MET A 288 19.01 -29.03 0.03
N PRO A 289 19.60 -30.25 0.08
CA PRO A 289 20.68 -30.63 -0.82
C PRO A 289 20.28 -30.63 -2.31
N PHE A 290 19.01 -30.88 -2.65
CA PHE A 290 18.57 -30.82 -4.04
C PHE A 290 18.62 -29.39 -4.58
N LEU A 291 18.01 -28.41 -3.88
CA LEU A 291 18.10 -27.00 -4.30
C LEU A 291 19.53 -26.44 -4.23
N GLU A 292 20.34 -26.89 -3.28
CA GLU A 292 21.76 -26.55 -3.22
C GLU A 292 22.53 -27.04 -4.46
N GLY A 293 22.19 -28.23 -4.97
CA GLY A 293 22.73 -28.73 -6.24
C GLY A 293 22.18 -27.96 -7.44
N LEU A 294 20.87 -27.79 -7.51
CA LEU A 294 20.17 -27.14 -8.63
C LEU A 294 20.71 -25.73 -8.90
N LYS A 295 20.97 -24.93 -7.84
CA LYS A 295 21.49 -23.56 -8.02
C LYS A 295 22.85 -23.51 -8.72
N ASN A 296 23.67 -24.57 -8.63
CA ASN A 296 24.99 -24.61 -9.25
C ASN A 296 24.93 -24.88 -10.76
N GLU A 297 23.80 -25.40 -11.25
CA GLU A 297 23.51 -25.68 -12.67
C GLU A 297 22.56 -24.62 -13.26
N SER A 298 22.42 -23.47 -12.60
CA SER A 298 21.39 -22.46 -12.90
C SER A 298 21.98 -21.04 -13.02
N LEU A 299 21.14 -20.10 -13.45
CA LEU A 299 21.35 -18.68 -13.15
C LEU A 299 20.81 -18.41 -11.73
N TYR A 300 21.65 -17.92 -10.83
CA TYR A 300 21.32 -17.78 -9.42
C TYR A 300 21.68 -16.39 -8.88
N TRP A 301 20.69 -15.71 -8.29
CA TRP A 301 20.89 -14.43 -7.60
C TRP A 301 20.98 -14.69 -6.10
N ASN A 302 22.17 -14.48 -5.54
CA ASN A 302 22.42 -14.76 -4.14
C ASN A 302 22.06 -13.58 -3.21
N HIS A 303 21.76 -12.40 -3.75
CA HIS A 303 21.31 -11.20 -3.03
C HIS A 303 19.92 -10.75 -3.50
N PHE A 304 18.97 -11.70 -3.54
CA PHE A 304 17.60 -11.46 -3.98
C PHE A 304 16.64 -11.22 -2.80
N LEU A 305 15.74 -10.26 -2.94
CA LEU A 305 14.87 -9.79 -1.87
C LEU A 305 13.39 -9.97 -2.19
N ALA A 306 12.65 -10.51 -1.23
CA ALA A 306 11.21 -10.44 -1.16
C ALA A 306 10.78 -8.98 -0.91
N THR A 307 9.61 -8.62 -1.42
CA THR A 307 9.07 -7.25 -1.28
C THR A 307 8.28 -7.04 0.02
N SER A 308 7.99 -8.14 0.72
CA SER A 308 7.30 -8.18 2.01
C SER A 308 7.85 -9.34 2.86
N PRO A 309 7.87 -9.25 4.21
CA PRO A 309 8.25 -10.35 5.08
C PRO A 309 7.08 -11.32 5.37
N GLY A 310 5.97 -11.19 4.64
CA GLY A 310 4.80 -12.07 4.68
C GLY A 310 4.20 -12.22 3.29
N THR A 311 3.11 -12.99 3.15
CA THR A 311 2.53 -13.33 1.84
C THR A 311 2.05 -12.12 1.03
N GLN A 312 1.82 -10.97 1.68
CA GLN A 312 1.26 -9.79 1.02
C GLN A 312 2.12 -9.34 -0.15
N ASN A 313 1.46 -9.00 -1.26
CA ASN A 313 2.07 -8.46 -2.48
C ASN A 313 3.06 -9.36 -3.26
N ASN A 314 3.58 -10.46 -2.72
CA ASN A 314 4.65 -11.23 -3.39
C ASN A 314 4.28 -11.72 -4.80
N LEU A 315 3.08 -12.30 -4.97
CA LEU A 315 2.66 -12.81 -6.29
C LEU A 315 2.53 -11.68 -7.31
N ALA A 316 1.98 -10.53 -6.91
CA ALA A 316 1.89 -9.35 -7.76
C ALA A 316 3.27 -8.77 -8.11
N SER A 317 4.20 -8.75 -7.15
CA SER A 317 5.59 -8.34 -7.34
C SER A 317 6.30 -9.25 -8.34
N VAL A 318 6.21 -10.58 -8.17
CA VAL A 318 6.85 -11.54 -9.09
C VAL A 318 6.23 -11.41 -10.48
N LEU A 319 4.90 -11.50 -10.61
CA LEU A 319 4.27 -11.62 -11.92
C LEU A 319 4.28 -10.34 -12.75
N GLY A 320 4.35 -9.15 -12.14
CA GLY A 320 4.29 -7.89 -12.91
C GLY A 320 5.19 -6.77 -12.37
N GLY A 321 5.95 -7.01 -11.30
CA GLY A 321 6.60 -5.93 -10.56
C GLY A 321 5.61 -4.85 -10.15
N LEU A 322 4.40 -5.25 -9.73
CA LEU A 322 3.29 -4.34 -9.53
C LEU A 322 3.49 -3.53 -8.23
N PRO A 323 3.03 -2.26 -8.21
CA PRO A 323 3.06 -1.43 -7.00
C PRO A 323 2.19 -2.05 -5.88
N TYR A 324 2.29 -1.53 -4.66
CA TYR A 324 1.85 -2.28 -3.50
C TYR A 324 0.41 -1.99 -3.06
N GLY A 325 -0.20 -0.89 -3.49
CA GLY A 325 -1.49 -0.51 -2.91
C GLY A 325 -1.37 -0.10 -1.43
N ASP A 326 -2.52 0.06 -0.77
CA ASP A 326 -2.57 0.34 0.68
C ASP A 326 -2.31 -0.91 1.53
N ARG A 327 -2.64 -2.09 0.99
CA ARG A 327 -2.55 -3.37 1.71
C ARG A 327 -1.86 -4.48 0.93
N GLY A 328 -1.55 -4.27 -0.35
CA GLY A 328 -1.17 -5.29 -1.33
C GLY A 328 -1.97 -5.09 -2.62
N PHE A 329 -1.34 -5.28 -3.79
CA PHE A 329 -1.96 -5.02 -5.10
C PHE A 329 -3.24 -5.85 -5.32
N SER A 330 -3.22 -7.13 -4.93
CA SER A 330 -4.39 -8.03 -5.03
C SER A 330 -5.59 -7.55 -4.20
N MET A 331 -5.33 -6.76 -3.15
CA MET A 331 -6.34 -6.22 -2.24
C MET A 331 -6.89 -4.85 -2.68
N ILE A 332 -6.40 -4.25 -3.77
CA ILE A 332 -6.96 -3.01 -4.29
C ILE A 332 -8.41 -3.27 -4.70
N PRO A 333 -9.41 -2.54 -4.14
CA PRO A 333 -10.82 -2.84 -4.38
C PRO A 333 -11.25 -2.79 -5.85
N ILE A 334 -10.80 -1.77 -6.59
CA ILE A 334 -10.93 -1.69 -8.05
C ILE A 334 -9.51 -1.77 -8.60
N MET A 335 -9.10 -2.96 -9.04
CA MET A 335 -7.74 -3.21 -9.48
C MET A 335 -7.48 -2.45 -10.78
N PRO A 336 -6.43 -1.60 -10.86
CA PRO A 336 -6.09 -0.93 -12.10
C PRO A 336 -5.64 -1.94 -13.16
N ARG A 337 -5.87 -1.64 -14.44
CA ARG A 337 -5.33 -2.45 -15.54
C ARG A 337 -3.81 -2.51 -15.44
N HIS A 338 -3.25 -3.64 -15.85
CA HIS A 338 -1.82 -3.92 -15.69
C HIS A 338 -1.40 -5.07 -16.60
N PHE A 339 -0.11 -5.12 -16.90
CA PHE A 339 0.49 -6.29 -17.55
C PHE A 339 1.18 -7.18 -16.53
N SER A 340 1.18 -8.48 -16.79
CA SER A 340 1.89 -9.48 -16.01
C SER A 340 2.41 -10.58 -16.92
N VAL A 341 3.25 -11.46 -16.39
CA VAL A 341 3.69 -12.65 -17.11
C VAL A 341 2.50 -13.46 -17.62
N ILE A 342 1.39 -13.52 -16.89
CA ILE A 342 0.20 -14.31 -17.28
C ILE A 342 -0.45 -13.74 -18.54
N ASN A 343 -0.90 -12.49 -18.52
CA ASN A 343 -1.66 -11.95 -19.66
C ASN A 343 -0.79 -11.69 -20.89
N VAL A 344 0.51 -11.40 -20.71
CA VAL A 344 1.44 -11.26 -21.84
C VAL A 344 1.71 -12.61 -22.50
N LEU A 345 1.95 -13.68 -21.72
CA LEU A 345 2.16 -15.01 -22.31
C LEU A 345 0.85 -15.57 -22.88
N GLY A 346 -0.29 -15.35 -22.20
CA GLY A 346 -1.61 -15.73 -22.72
C GLY A 346 -1.93 -15.09 -24.07
N TYR A 347 -1.56 -13.82 -24.27
CA TYR A 347 -1.65 -13.15 -25.57
C TYR A 347 -0.78 -13.81 -26.66
N ASN A 348 0.31 -14.47 -26.27
CA ASN A 348 1.19 -15.23 -27.16
C ASN A 348 0.80 -16.73 -27.20
N ASP A 349 -0.48 -17.04 -27.07
CA ASP A 349 -1.07 -18.38 -27.15
C ASP A 349 -0.59 -19.38 -26.09
N TYR A 350 -0.03 -18.93 -24.97
CA TYR A 350 0.29 -19.82 -23.85
C TYR A 350 -0.99 -20.26 -23.14
N ASN A 351 -1.10 -21.56 -22.81
CA ASN A 351 -2.08 -22.01 -21.83
C ASN A 351 -1.56 -21.68 -20.43
N THR A 352 -2.27 -20.80 -19.71
CA THR A 352 -1.87 -20.27 -18.41
C THR A 352 -2.58 -21.00 -17.27
N SER A 353 -1.85 -21.46 -16.27
CA SER A 353 -2.42 -22.22 -15.16
C SER A 353 -1.74 -21.90 -13.84
N TYR A 354 -2.55 -21.76 -12.79
CA TYR A 354 -2.09 -21.55 -11.42
C TYR A 354 -2.52 -22.73 -10.54
N PHE A 355 -1.60 -23.23 -9.71
CA PHE A 355 -1.80 -24.38 -8.85
C PHE A 355 -1.43 -24.04 -7.40
N THR A 356 -2.31 -24.37 -6.46
CA THR A 356 -2.01 -24.26 -5.04
C THR A 356 -2.80 -25.29 -4.22
N GLY A 357 -2.21 -25.75 -3.11
CA GLY A 357 -2.91 -26.61 -2.15
C GLY A 357 -3.87 -25.85 -1.24
N ARG A 358 -3.97 -24.52 -1.35
CA ARG A 358 -4.83 -23.67 -0.51
C ARG A 358 -5.97 -23.08 -1.33
N HIS A 359 -6.95 -22.44 -0.70
CA HIS A 359 -7.93 -21.68 -1.47
C HIS A 359 -7.33 -20.41 -2.06
N ALA A 360 -7.60 -20.13 -3.34
CA ALA A 360 -7.09 -18.97 -4.06
C ALA A 360 -7.78 -17.66 -3.62
N TRP A 361 -8.95 -17.71 -2.98
CA TRP A 361 -9.56 -16.50 -2.41
C TRP A 361 -8.75 -15.90 -1.25
N ASN A 362 -7.83 -16.67 -0.64
CA ASN A 362 -6.93 -16.15 0.37
C ASN A 362 -6.08 -14.98 -0.19
N GLN A 363 -6.07 -13.86 0.53
CA GLN A 363 -5.39 -12.62 0.13
C GLN A 363 -5.79 -12.12 -1.27
N PHE A 364 -7.01 -12.45 -1.72
CA PHE A 364 -7.55 -12.06 -3.03
C PHE A 364 -6.68 -12.53 -4.21
N THR A 365 -6.00 -13.67 -4.07
CA THR A 365 -5.15 -14.23 -5.13
C THR A 365 -5.97 -14.58 -6.38
N ASN A 366 -7.16 -15.15 -6.20
CA ASN A 366 -8.13 -15.43 -7.26
C ASN A 366 -8.47 -14.16 -8.08
N LYS A 367 -8.65 -13.02 -7.41
CA LYS A 367 -8.94 -11.74 -8.07
C LYS A 367 -7.78 -11.31 -8.97
N LEU A 368 -6.56 -11.40 -8.48
CA LEU A 368 -5.36 -11.10 -9.28
C LEU A 368 -5.27 -12.03 -10.49
N LEU A 369 -5.46 -13.33 -10.31
CA LEU A 369 -5.39 -14.34 -11.38
C LEU A 369 -6.47 -14.11 -12.45
N GLN A 370 -7.72 -13.81 -12.03
CA GLN A 370 -8.83 -13.50 -12.94
C GLN A 370 -8.57 -12.19 -13.71
N ALA A 371 -8.09 -11.14 -13.02
CA ALA A 371 -7.74 -9.86 -13.67
C ALA A 371 -6.68 -10.04 -14.76
N ASN A 372 -5.87 -11.09 -14.69
CA ASN A 372 -4.83 -11.44 -15.65
C ASN A 372 -5.24 -12.51 -16.67
N ASP A 373 -6.52 -12.86 -16.80
CA ASP A 373 -7.01 -13.84 -17.79
C ASP A 373 -6.36 -15.22 -17.65
N THR A 374 -6.11 -15.67 -16.41
CA THR A 374 -5.58 -17.04 -16.19
C THR A 374 -6.60 -18.09 -16.67
N ASP A 375 -6.20 -18.98 -17.58
CA ASP A 375 -7.10 -19.98 -18.18
C ASP A 375 -7.61 -21.00 -17.17
N SER A 376 -6.76 -21.39 -16.22
CA SER A 376 -7.12 -22.36 -15.17
C SER A 376 -6.54 -21.99 -13.81
N ILE A 377 -7.40 -21.88 -12.81
CA ILE A 377 -7.03 -21.68 -11.41
C ILE A 377 -7.41 -22.96 -10.67
N TRP A 378 -6.41 -23.77 -10.36
CA TRP A 378 -6.58 -25.02 -9.64
C TRP A 378 -6.21 -24.81 -8.17
N ASP A 379 -7.23 -24.77 -7.31
CA ASP A 379 -7.07 -24.48 -5.89
C ASP A 379 -7.61 -25.62 -5.01
N ALA A 380 -7.58 -25.46 -3.69
CA ALA A 380 -8.04 -26.48 -2.75
C ALA A 380 -9.47 -27.01 -2.99
N SER A 381 -10.33 -26.29 -3.70
CA SER A 381 -11.68 -26.74 -4.03
C SER A 381 -11.72 -27.80 -5.14
N ASP A 382 -10.64 -27.95 -5.92
CA ASP A 382 -10.57 -28.90 -7.04
C ASP A 382 -9.97 -30.27 -6.65
N PHE A 383 -9.41 -30.38 -5.44
CA PHE A 383 -8.86 -31.62 -4.93
C PHE A 383 -9.99 -32.58 -4.55
N GLY A 384 -9.98 -33.78 -5.16
CA GLY A 384 -10.98 -34.82 -4.88
C GLY A 384 -10.71 -35.63 -3.60
N ASP A 385 -11.68 -36.46 -3.22
CA ASP A 385 -11.72 -37.25 -1.96
C ASP A 385 -10.51 -38.14 -1.66
N LYS A 386 -9.64 -38.39 -2.65
CA LYS A 386 -8.42 -39.20 -2.48
C LYS A 386 -7.29 -38.45 -1.78
N PHE A 387 -7.32 -37.11 -1.76
CA PHE A 387 -6.32 -36.28 -1.12
C PHE A 387 -6.73 -36.01 0.32
N GLU A 388 -5.75 -36.00 1.24
CA GLU A 388 -6.02 -35.81 2.65
C GLU A 388 -5.97 -34.32 3.02
N PRO A 389 -7.09 -33.69 3.44
CA PRO A 389 -7.10 -32.29 3.82
C PRO A 389 -6.31 -32.09 5.11
N VAL A 390 -5.47 -31.06 5.14
CA VAL A 390 -4.76 -30.67 6.37
C VAL A 390 -5.58 -29.67 7.15
N LEU A 391 -5.81 -29.99 8.42
CA LEU A 391 -6.53 -29.17 9.38
C LEU A 391 -5.55 -28.52 10.37
N LEU A 392 -5.88 -27.33 10.85
CA LEU A 392 -5.13 -26.67 11.92
C LEU A 392 -5.33 -27.42 13.25
N ASP A 393 -4.24 -27.80 13.93
CA ASP A 393 -4.23 -28.53 15.19
C ASP A 393 -5.19 -27.93 16.24
N GLY A 394 -6.06 -28.76 16.81
CA GLY A 394 -7.04 -28.34 17.83
C GLY A 394 -8.25 -27.57 17.28
N THR A 395 -8.36 -27.44 15.95
CA THR A 395 -9.50 -26.84 15.25
C THR A 395 -9.99 -27.76 14.13
N ASN A 396 -11.21 -27.54 13.64
CA ASN A 396 -11.68 -28.14 12.38
C ASN A 396 -11.48 -27.18 11.18
N TRP A 397 -10.53 -26.26 11.28
CA TRP A 397 -10.31 -25.27 10.23
C TRP A 397 -9.39 -25.84 9.15
N PHE A 398 -9.87 -25.83 7.90
CA PHE A 398 -9.16 -26.32 6.74
C PHE A 398 -8.01 -25.39 6.35
N TRP A 399 -6.78 -25.90 6.37
CA TRP A 399 -5.57 -25.17 5.97
C TRP A 399 -5.31 -25.25 4.46
N GLY A 400 -5.41 -26.47 3.91
CA GLY A 400 -5.01 -26.81 2.54
C GLY A 400 -4.56 -28.27 2.42
N TYR A 401 -3.86 -28.59 1.34
CA TYR A 401 -3.19 -29.86 1.10
C TYR A 401 -1.66 -29.71 1.20
N ASN A 402 -0.95 -30.80 1.46
CA ASN A 402 0.52 -30.79 1.50
C ASN A 402 1.13 -30.67 0.08
N ASP A 403 2.41 -30.33 0.00
CA ASP A 403 3.06 -30.03 -1.29
C ASP A 403 3.25 -31.28 -2.16
N ARG A 404 3.26 -32.50 -1.59
CA ARG A 404 3.33 -33.74 -2.37
C ARG A 404 1.99 -34.06 -3.03
N ASP A 405 0.89 -33.81 -2.34
CA ASP A 405 -0.45 -33.91 -2.90
C ASP A 405 -0.68 -32.85 -3.98
N LEU A 406 -0.22 -31.61 -3.74
CA LEU A 406 -0.21 -30.56 -4.76
C LEU A 406 0.56 -31.00 -6.01
N LEU A 407 1.75 -31.61 -5.84
CA LEU A 407 2.56 -32.11 -6.95
C LEU A 407 1.84 -33.22 -7.73
N THR A 408 1.25 -34.17 -7.01
CA THR A 408 0.49 -35.29 -7.59
C THR A 408 -0.68 -34.76 -8.41
N PHE A 409 -1.46 -33.85 -7.84
CA PHE A 409 -2.59 -33.21 -8.50
C PHE A 409 -2.17 -32.38 -9.72
N TYR A 410 -1.09 -31.60 -9.61
CA TYR A 410 -0.50 -30.85 -10.72
C TYR A 410 -0.20 -31.78 -11.91
N PHE A 411 0.48 -32.90 -11.70
CA PHE A 411 0.80 -33.82 -12.80
C PHE A 411 -0.40 -34.55 -13.39
N GLU A 412 -1.47 -34.76 -12.61
CA GLU A 412 -2.73 -35.28 -13.14
C GLU A 412 -3.37 -34.28 -14.10
N LYS A 413 -3.47 -33.01 -13.70
CA LYS A 413 -4.00 -31.93 -14.56
C LYS A 413 -3.12 -31.62 -15.75
N ARG A 414 -1.80 -31.67 -15.58
CA ARG A 414 -0.83 -31.47 -16.66
C ARG A 414 -0.98 -32.50 -17.79
N LYS A 415 -1.38 -33.74 -17.47
CA LYS A 415 -1.67 -34.80 -18.46
C LYS A 415 -3.00 -34.59 -19.21
N GLU A 416 -3.96 -33.91 -18.58
CA GLU A 416 -5.25 -33.56 -19.20
C GLU A 416 -5.07 -32.45 -20.26
N THR A 417 -4.18 -31.49 -19.99
CA THR A 417 -3.89 -30.38 -20.91
C THR A 417 -2.89 -30.79 -21.99
N LYS A 418 -3.22 -30.55 -23.26
CA LYS A 418 -2.34 -30.81 -24.43
C LYS A 418 -1.92 -29.56 -25.19
N HIS A 419 -2.36 -28.39 -24.75
CA HIS A 419 -2.01 -27.11 -25.34
C HIS A 419 -0.58 -26.72 -24.95
N TYR A 420 0.21 -26.26 -25.92
CA TYR A 420 1.57 -25.78 -25.74
C TYR A 420 1.77 -24.52 -26.61
N PRO A 421 2.63 -23.57 -26.20
CA PRO A 421 3.41 -23.56 -24.96
C PRO A 421 2.52 -23.33 -23.71
N ARG A 422 3.08 -23.55 -22.53
CA ARG A 422 2.36 -23.41 -21.24
C ARG A 422 3.08 -22.48 -20.27
N LEU A 423 2.28 -21.76 -19.49
CA LEU A 423 2.72 -21.09 -18.27
C LEU A 423 2.08 -21.78 -17.08
N GLU A 424 2.88 -22.40 -16.22
CA GLU A 424 2.40 -23.13 -15.04
C GLU A 424 3.00 -22.48 -13.79
N ILE A 425 2.16 -21.93 -12.92
CA ILE A 425 2.58 -21.28 -11.67
C ILE A 425 2.17 -22.16 -10.50
N LEU A 426 3.15 -22.65 -9.72
CA LEU A 426 2.92 -23.49 -8.55
C LEU A 426 3.26 -22.70 -7.30
N GLN A 427 2.30 -22.55 -6.38
CA GLN A 427 2.53 -21.98 -5.06
C GLN A 427 2.36 -23.05 -3.98
N THR A 428 3.49 -23.40 -3.36
CA THR A 428 3.57 -24.37 -2.25
C THR A 428 3.04 -23.78 -0.94
N GLY A 429 2.88 -24.61 0.10
CA GLY A 429 2.39 -24.19 1.40
C GLY A 429 2.87 -25.00 2.60
N SER A 430 3.74 -26.01 2.41
CA SER A 430 4.11 -26.94 3.50
C SER A 430 5.23 -26.47 4.41
N MET A 431 6.05 -25.52 3.96
CA MET A 431 7.04 -24.80 4.75
C MET A 431 6.42 -23.66 5.59
N HIS A 432 5.20 -23.86 6.09
CA HIS A 432 4.48 -22.95 6.97
C HIS A 432 3.68 -23.72 8.03
N ASP A 433 3.44 -23.09 9.18
CA ASP A 433 2.57 -23.65 10.23
C ASP A 433 1.14 -23.86 9.69
N PRO A 434 0.51 -25.05 9.87
CA PRO A 434 0.76 -26.10 10.88
C PRO A 434 1.76 -27.20 10.48
N TRP A 435 2.58 -26.99 9.45
CA TRP A 435 3.51 -27.99 8.89
C TRP A 435 2.75 -29.18 8.29
N PRO A 436 1.99 -28.94 7.20
CA PRO A 436 1.22 -29.98 6.50
C PRO A 436 2.18 -30.91 5.75
N LEU A 437 2.77 -31.87 6.46
CA LEU A 437 3.74 -32.81 5.91
C LEU A 437 3.18 -34.23 5.94
N ASP A 438 3.35 -34.98 4.86
CA ASP A 438 3.19 -36.43 4.89
C ASP A 438 4.41 -37.11 5.56
N ASN A 439 4.27 -38.39 5.90
CA ASN A 439 5.37 -39.23 6.40
C ASN A 439 6.20 -38.57 7.53
N LYS A 440 5.54 -37.90 8.49
CA LYS A 440 6.20 -37.12 9.55
C LYS A 440 7.23 -37.91 10.34
N GLU A 441 6.95 -39.21 10.57
CA GLU A 441 7.86 -40.14 11.24
C GLU A 441 9.17 -40.30 10.47
N LEU A 442 9.10 -40.55 9.16
CA LEU A 442 10.28 -40.70 8.28
C LEU A 442 11.15 -39.45 8.31
N TYR A 443 10.56 -38.26 8.14
CA TYR A 443 11.33 -37.02 8.19
C TYR A 443 11.85 -36.72 9.60
N GLY A 444 11.14 -37.14 10.64
CA GLY A 444 11.61 -37.12 12.02
C GLY A 444 12.87 -37.96 12.22
N GLU A 445 12.90 -39.17 11.66
CA GLU A 445 14.08 -40.05 11.70
C GLU A 445 15.25 -39.46 10.88
N LYS A 446 15.00 -39.00 9.65
CA LYS A 446 16.03 -38.33 8.82
C LYS A 446 16.62 -37.11 9.51
N PHE A 447 15.80 -36.33 10.22
CA PHE A 447 16.26 -35.18 10.98
C PHE A 447 17.17 -35.59 12.13
N LEU A 448 16.75 -36.60 12.93
CA LEU A 448 17.54 -37.12 14.04
C LEU A 448 18.89 -37.68 13.58
N ASP A 449 18.91 -38.40 12.45
CA ASP A 449 20.15 -38.92 11.84
C ASP A 449 21.12 -37.77 11.51
N LYS A 450 20.64 -36.72 10.82
CA LYS A 450 21.43 -35.53 10.49
C LYS A 450 22.03 -34.83 11.70
N ILE A 451 21.24 -34.62 12.77
CA ILE A 451 21.75 -33.87 13.93
C ILE A 451 22.59 -34.74 14.88
N SER A 452 22.51 -36.07 14.76
CA SER A 452 23.32 -36.99 15.56
C SER A 452 24.82 -36.89 15.25
N THR A 453 25.18 -36.38 14.07
CA THR A 453 26.57 -36.17 13.64
C THR A 453 27.20 -34.91 14.20
N ILE A 454 26.42 -34.03 14.84
CA ILE A 454 26.88 -32.75 15.39
C ILE A 454 27.39 -33.00 16.80
N ASP A 455 28.67 -32.75 17.09
CA ASP A 455 29.22 -32.92 18.44
C ASP A 455 28.82 -31.79 19.39
N ASP A 456 28.66 -30.57 18.87
CA ASP A 456 28.32 -29.38 19.65
C ASP A 456 26.89 -29.44 20.23
N ILE A 457 26.79 -29.32 21.56
CA ILE A 457 25.53 -29.47 22.28
C ILE A 457 24.58 -28.32 21.98
N GLU A 458 25.09 -27.08 21.96
CA GLU A 458 24.26 -25.88 21.75
C GLU A 458 23.63 -25.88 20.35
N THR A 459 24.42 -26.22 19.33
CA THR A 459 23.94 -26.40 17.96
C THR A 459 22.88 -27.50 17.87
N ARG A 460 23.08 -28.64 18.54
CA ARG A 460 22.09 -29.73 18.55
C ARG A 460 20.78 -29.32 19.23
N GLU A 461 20.87 -28.62 20.37
CA GLU A 461 19.70 -28.08 21.08
C GLU A 461 18.94 -27.04 20.23
N HIS A 462 19.65 -26.19 19.49
CA HIS A 462 19.04 -25.26 18.54
C HIS A 462 18.26 -26.01 17.45
N PHE A 463 18.84 -27.03 16.83
CA PHE A 463 18.13 -27.82 15.82
C PHE A 463 16.87 -28.47 16.40
N GLU A 464 16.95 -29.09 17.58
CA GLU A 464 15.80 -29.71 18.25
C GLU A 464 14.70 -28.69 18.58
N GLN A 465 15.06 -27.48 19.03
CA GLN A 465 14.12 -26.39 19.31
C GLN A 465 13.29 -26.03 18.06
N PHE A 466 13.90 -26.06 16.87
CA PHE A 466 13.25 -25.73 15.60
C PHE A 466 13.02 -26.97 14.71
N LYS A 467 12.86 -28.15 15.31
CA LYS A 467 12.74 -29.43 14.61
C LYS A 467 11.69 -29.42 13.49
N LYS A 468 10.50 -28.86 13.74
CA LYS A 468 9.40 -28.83 12.73
C LYS A 468 9.78 -28.03 11.48
N GLN A 469 10.53 -26.94 11.68
CA GLN A 469 10.99 -26.04 10.62
C GLN A 469 12.05 -26.75 9.77
N TYR A 470 13.07 -27.35 10.39
CA TYR A 470 14.11 -28.07 9.66
C TYR A 470 13.57 -29.31 8.94
N ILE A 471 12.61 -30.03 9.54
CA ILE A 471 11.89 -31.13 8.90
C ILE A 471 11.12 -30.64 7.66
N SER A 472 10.45 -29.49 7.72
CA SER A 472 9.72 -28.97 6.55
C SER A 472 10.66 -28.55 5.41
N LEU A 473 11.86 -28.04 5.71
CA LEU A 473 12.89 -27.80 4.68
C LEU A 473 13.21 -29.09 3.91
N MET A 474 13.47 -30.19 4.64
CA MET A 474 13.82 -31.48 4.04
C MET A 474 12.67 -32.07 3.23
N PHE A 475 11.43 -31.94 3.73
CA PHE A 475 10.23 -32.37 3.02
C PHE A 475 10.06 -31.62 1.70
N THR A 476 10.12 -30.29 1.73
CA THR A 476 9.94 -29.47 0.52
C THR A 476 11.09 -29.68 -0.47
N ASP A 477 12.33 -29.87 -0.01
CA ASP A 477 13.45 -30.22 -0.90
C ASP A 477 13.24 -31.58 -1.60
N ASP A 478 12.75 -32.59 -0.87
CA ASP A 478 12.39 -33.89 -1.44
C ASP A 478 11.23 -33.76 -2.45
N VAL A 479 10.20 -32.94 -2.16
CA VAL A 479 9.09 -32.68 -3.10
C VAL A 479 9.59 -31.99 -4.37
N LEU A 480 10.49 -31.00 -4.26
CA LEU A 480 11.06 -30.32 -5.42
C LEU A 480 11.96 -31.25 -6.24
N ARG A 481 12.75 -32.12 -5.59
CA ARG A 481 13.49 -33.18 -6.31
C ARG A 481 12.54 -34.08 -7.08
N ASP A 482 11.45 -34.52 -6.46
CA ASP A 482 10.49 -35.41 -7.09
C ASP A 482 9.77 -34.71 -8.25
N PHE A 483 9.45 -33.41 -8.11
CA PHE A 483 8.96 -32.57 -9.21
C PHE A 483 9.93 -32.61 -10.40
N PHE A 484 11.23 -32.33 -10.17
CA PHE A 484 12.24 -32.29 -11.23
C PHE A 484 12.48 -33.65 -11.88
N ASN A 485 12.48 -34.73 -11.09
CA ASN A 485 12.54 -36.09 -11.62
C ASN A 485 11.36 -36.36 -12.57
N MET A 486 10.14 -36.00 -12.17
CA MET A 486 8.95 -36.23 -12.98
C MET A 486 8.85 -35.34 -14.22
N VAL A 487 9.19 -34.04 -14.14
CA VAL A 487 9.19 -33.17 -15.34
C VAL A 487 10.32 -33.52 -16.30
N SER A 488 11.43 -34.12 -15.83
CA SER A 488 12.52 -34.55 -16.73
C SER A 488 12.11 -35.68 -17.67
N GLU A 489 11.00 -36.37 -17.38
CA GLU A 489 10.40 -37.38 -18.26
C GLU A 489 9.47 -36.79 -19.32
N ASP A 490 9.22 -35.46 -19.30
CA ASP A 490 8.36 -34.78 -20.27
C ASP A 490 9.10 -34.54 -21.59
N ASP A 491 8.43 -34.83 -22.72
CA ASP A 491 8.99 -34.64 -24.07
C ASP A 491 9.40 -33.18 -24.35
N HIS A 492 8.85 -32.21 -23.60
CA HIS A 492 9.18 -30.79 -23.72
C HIS A 492 10.13 -30.27 -22.63
N PHE A 493 10.72 -31.13 -21.79
CA PHE A 493 11.63 -30.71 -20.71
C PHE A 493 12.80 -29.86 -21.23
N GLU A 494 13.42 -30.29 -22.34
CA GLU A 494 14.53 -29.58 -22.99
C GLU A 494 14.15 -28.16 -23.47
N ASN A 495 12.84 -27.90 -23.65
CA ASN A 495 12.28 -26.60 -24.04
C ASN A 495 11.45 -25.96 -22.91
N THR A 496 11.92 -26.06 -21.66
CA THR A 496 11.21 -25.50 -20.49
C THR A 496 12.14 -24.62 -19.65
N ILE A 497 11.63 -23.44 -19.24
CA ILE A 497 12.27 -22.52 -18.30
C ILE A 497 11.59 -22.65 -16.94
N PHE A 498 12.37 -22.97 -15.92
CA PHE A 498 11.93 -23.05 -14.54
C PHE A 498 12.43 -21.83 -13.75
N VAL A 499 11.53 -21.15 -13.07
CA VAL A 499 11.84 -20.02 -12.18
C VAL A 499 11.46 -20.42 -10.77
N ILE A 500 12.43 -20.50 -9.86
CA ILE A 500 12.23 -20.94 -8.47
C ILE A 500 12.62 -19.80 -7.54
N THR A 501 11.70 -19.41 -6.66
CA THR A 501 11.93 -18.32 -5.70
C THR A 501 11.13 -18.49 -4.43
N GLY A 502 11.57 -17.85 -3.35
CA GLY A 502 10.77 -17.73 -2.14
C GLY A 502 9.67 -16.67 -2.28
N ASN A 503 8.54 -16.84 -1.60
CA ASN A 503 7.64 -15.70 -1.40
C ASN A 503 8.22 -14.74 -0.35
N TYR A 504 8.66 -15.27 0.80
CA TYR A 504 9.36 -14.57 1.87
C TYR A 504 10.13 -15.60 2.71
N PRO A 505 11.17 -15.21 3.46
CA PRO A 505 11.92 -16.17 4.27
C PRO A 505 11.16 -16.54 5.56
N MET A 506 11.24 -17.81 5.97
CA MET A 506 10.58 -18.32 7.17
C MET A 506 11.05 -17.60 8.44
N ARG A 507 10.19 -16.71 8.96
CA ARG A 507 10.48 -15.83 10.11
C ARG A 507 11.04 -16.53 11.34
N LYS A 508 10.58 -17.75 11.66
CA LYS A 508 11.03 -18.48 12.86
C LYS A 508 12.51 -18.86 12.80
N LEU A 509 13.08 -18.99 11.61
CA LEU A 509 14.50 -19.29 11.44
C LEU A 509 15.32 -18.06 11.08
N THR A 510 14.72 -16.96 10.62
CA THR A 510 15.41 -15.73 10.20
C THR A 510 15.84 -14.84 11.38
N SER A 511 17.02 -14.22 11.31
CA SER A 511 17.43 -13.22 12.29
C SER A 511 16.71 -11.87 12.11
N GLU A 512 16.86 -10.97 13.08
CA GLU A 512 16.33 -9.60 13.04
C GLU A 512 17.18 -8.62 12.21
N GLN A 513 18.23 -9.10 11.51
CA GLN A 513 19.05 -8.24 10.65
C GLN A 513 18.19 -7.61 9.53
N PRO A 514 18.38 -6.32 9.19
CA PRO A 514 17.48 -5.58 8.30
C PRO A 514 17.18 -6.25 6.95
N LEU A 515 18.18 -6.88 6.34
CA LEU A 515 18.03 -7.55 5.03
C LEU A 515 17.56 -9.00 5.14
N GLU A 516 17.88 -9.70 6.23
CA GLU A 516 17.68 -11.16 6.31
C GLU A 516 16.19 -11.54 6.26
N LYS A 517 15.31 -10.68 6.82
CA LYS A 517 13.85 -10.82 6.76
C LYS A 517 13.23 -10.72 5.37
N TYR A 518 14.01 -10.30 4.37
CA TYR A 518 13.60 -10.27 2.97
C TYR A 518 14.42 -11.24 2.11
N HIS A 519 15.49 -11.85 2.63
CA HIS A 519 16.48 -12.56 1.82
C HIS A 519 16.00 -13.95 1.38
N ILE A 520 15.67 -14.06 0.09
CA ILE A 520 15.16 -15.27 -0.56
C ILE A 520 16.11 -15.67 -1.71
N PRO A 521 16.15 -16.93 -2.15
CA PRO A 521 16.87 -17.30 -3.36
C PRO A 521 16.05 -16.96 -4.60
N PHE A 522 16.71 -16.69 -5.72
CA PHE A 522 16.09 -16.63 -7.03
C PHE A 522 16.93 -17.43 -8.02
N ILE A 523 16.35 -18.50 -8.55
CA ILE A 523 16.98 -19.48 -9.42
C ILE A 523 16.21 -19.52 -10.73
N ILE A 524 16.92 -19.38 -11.86
CA ILE A 524 16.38 -19.73 -13.17
C ILE A 524 17.15 -20.95 -13.67
N TYR A 525 16.46 -22.06 -13.83
CA TYR A 525 16.99 -23.30 -14.38
C TYR A 525 16.32 -23.62 -15.72
N SER A 526 17.09 -24.08 -16.68
CA SER A 526 16.57 -24.55 -17.97
C SER A 526 17.67 -25.32 -18.71
N PRO A 527 17.35 -26.40 -19.44
CA PRO A 527 18.27 -26.99 -20.41
C PRO A 527 18.71 -26.01 -21.53
N LEU A 528 17.97 -24.91 -21.74
CA LEU A 528 18.33 -23.84 -22.68
C LEU A 528 19.43 -22.92 -22.16
N ILE A 529 19.81 -23.00 -20.88
CA ILE A 529 20.89 -22.20 -20.32
C ILE A 529 22.23 -22.64 -20.91
N THR A 530 23.00 -21.67 -21.40
CA THR A 530 24.31 -21.89 -22.03
C THR A 530 25.40 -22.22 -21.01
N GLU A 531 25.39 -21.54 -19.87
CA GLU A 531 26.31 -21.72 -18.76
C GLU A 531 25.65 -21.28 -17.43
N PRO A 532 25.94 -21.98 -16.31
CA PRO A 532 25.48 -21.54 -15.00
C PRO A 532 26.21 -20.27 -14.55
N ARG A 533 25.54 -19.41 -13.79
CA ARG A 533 26.12 -18.15 -13.31
C ARG A 533 25.51 -17.69 -11.99
N VAL A 534 26.37 -17.17 -11.11
CA VAL A 534 25.95 -16.46 -9.88
C VAL A 534 25.99 -14.95 -10.12
N PHE A 535 24.94 -14.27 -9.69
CA PHE A 535 24.79 -12.81 -9.73
C PHE A 535 24.80 -12.25 -8.31
N ASP A 536 25.79 -11.39 -8.02
CA ASP A 536 26.00 -10.76 -6.70
C ASP A 536 25.31 -9.38 -6.57
N ASN A 537 24.60 -8.91 -7.59
CA ASN A 537 23.87 -7.65 -7.50
C ASN A 537 22.62 -7.81 -6.63
N ILE A 538 22.25 -6.74 -5.93
CA ILE A 538 21.01 -6.69 -5.17
C ILE A 538 19.85 -6.59 -6.16
N SER A 539 18.87 -7.47 -6.01
CA SER A 539 17.64 -7.51 -6.82
C SER A 539 16.45 -7.93 -5.96
N SER A 540 15.25 -7.78 -6.50
CA SER A 540 14.01 -8.16 -5.83
C SER A 540 13.01 -8.83 -6.77
N GLN A 541 11.94 -9.38 -6.19
CA GLN A 541 10.81 -9.95 -6.95
C GLN A 541 10.29 -8.99 -8.04
N ASN A 542 10.33 -7.67 -7.80
CA ASN A 542 9.85 -6.68 -8.77
C ASN A 542 10.65 -6.66 -10.08
N ASP A 543 11.90 -7.11 -10.05
CA ASP A 543 12.84 -7.01 -11.17
C ASP A 543 12.61 -8.11 -12.22
N PHE A 544 11.87 -9.16 -11.86
CA PHE A 544 11.67 -10.33 -12.70
C PHE A 544 10.88 -10.02 -13.97
N TYR A 545 9.69 -9.41 -13.85
CA TYR A 545 8.75 -9.23 -14.96
C TYR A 545 9.38 -8.60 -16.22
N ASP A 546 9.92 -7.38 -16.09
CA ASP A 546 10.48 -6.65 -17.25
C ASP A 546 11.67 -7.41 -17.86
N SER A 547 12.53 -7.98 -17.00
CA SER A 547 13.71 -8.73 -17.44
C SER A 547 13.35 -9.99 -18.18
N PHE A 548 12.34 -10.71 -17.71
CA PHE A 548 11.88 -11.97 -18.25
C PHE A 548 11.10 -11.76 -19.55
N ILE A 549 10.11 -10.86 -19.57
CA ILE A 549 9.31 -10.58 -20.78
C ILE A 549 10.18 -10.02 -21.90
N SER A 550 11.14 -9.15 -21.58
CA SER A 550 12.12 -8.65 -22.55
C SER A 550 12.94 -9.79 -23.16
N MET A 551 13.39 -10.76 -22.34
CA MET A 551 14.13 -11.93 -22.81
C MET A 551 13.24 -12.81 -23.69
N MET A 552 11.99 -13.07 -23.28
CA MET A 552 11.07 -13.88 -24.06
C MET A 552 10.78 -13.26 -25.43
N GLY A 553 10.57 -11.93 -25.49
CA GLY A 553 10.39 -11.22 -26.76
C GLY A 553 11.64 -11.25 -27.64
N LYS A 554 12.82 -11.06 -27.05
CA LYS A 554 14.09 -10.98 -27.80
C LYS A 554 14.61 -12.34 -28.28
N ASN A 555 14.56 -13.37 -27.43
CA ASN A 555 15.12 -14.68 -27.73
C ASN A 555 14.13 -15.61 -28.44
N TYR A 556 12.81 -15.43 -28.21
CA TYR A 556 11.78 -16.36 -28.69
C TYR A 556 10.65 -15.69 -29.46
N GLY A 557 10.81 -14.40 -29.83
CA GLY A 557 9.92 -13.71 -30.75
C GLY A 557 8.52 -13.40 -30.20
N LEU A 558 8.32 -13.44 -28.88
CA LEU A 558 7.03 -13.06 -28.29
C LEU A 558 6.70 -11.59 -28.56
N THR A 559 5.42 -11.33 -28.83
CA THR A 559 4.87 -9.97 -28.86
C THR A 559 4.70 -9.47 -27.43
N ILE A 560 5.41 -8.40 -27.08
CA ILE A 560 5.42 -7.83 -25.73
C ILE A 560 4.85 -6.41 -25.72
N PRO A 561 4.32 -5.92 -24.59
CA PRO A 561 3.85 -4.54 -24.50
C PRO A 561 4.99 -3.55 -24.80
N GLY A 562 4.70 -2.49 -25.55
CA GLY A 562 5.67 -1.42 -25.82
C GLY A 562 5.98 -0.53 -24.60
N PHE A 563 5.26 -0.72 -23.50
CA PHE A 563 5.33 0.07 -22.28
C PHE A 563 5.25 -0.81 -21.04
N SER A 564 5.85 -0.34 -19.94
CA SER A 564 5.80 -1.02 -18.64
C SER A 564 5.46 -0.01 -17.54
N ALA A 565 4.82 -0.51 -16.49
CA ALA A 565 4.57 0.22 -15.26
C ALA A 565 5.10 -0.53 -14.02
N SER A 566 5.97 -1.54 -14.22
CA SER A 566 6.63 -2.26 -13.12
C SER A 566 7.46 -1.30 -12.25
N ILE A 567 7.53 -1.49 -10.94
CA ILE A 567 8.43 -0.70 -10.07
C ILE A 567 9.86 -1.26 -10.04
N GLY A 568 10.08 -2.45 -10.61
CA GLY A 568 11.39 -3.12 -10.65
C GLY A 568 12.41 -2.42 -11.53
N HIS A 569 13.66 -2.86 -11.40
CA HIS A 569 14.74 -2.55 -12.32
C HIS A 569 15.16 -3.83 -13.08
N PRO A 570 16.06 -3.74 -14.07
CA PRO A 570 16.59 -4.95 -14.71
C PRO A 570 17.27 -5.87 -13.68
N LEU A 571 17.12 -7.19 -13.82
CA LEU A 571 17.66 -8.23 -12.91
C LEU A 571 19.18 -8.22 -12.81
N CYS A 572 19.88 -7.75 -13.84
CA CYS A 572 21.31 -7.49 -13.80
C CYS A 572 21.53 -6.07 -14.30
N PRO A 573 21.40 -5.09 -13.40
CA PRO A 573 21.49 -3.68 -13.76
C PRO A 573 22.95 -3.30 -14.06
N ALA A 574 23.15 -2.25 -14.86
CA ALA A 574 24.49 -1.72 -15.15
C ALA A 574 25.16 -1.16 -13.88
N GLU A 575 26.49 -1.13 -13.82
CA GLU A 575 27.26 -0.75 -12.61
C GLU A 575 26.85 0.60 -11.98
N ASN A 576 26.39 1.57 -12.78
CA ASN A 576 25.98 2.89 -12.30
C ASN A 576 24.50 2.99 -11.91
N HIS A 577 23.73 1.91 -12.04
CA HIS A 577 22.31 1.91 -11.72
C HIS A 577 22.11 1.75 -10.21
N LYS A 578 21.38 2.69 -9.61
CA LYS A 578 21.06 2.61 -8.18
C LYS A 578 19.85 1.72 -7.98
N VAL A 579 20.05 0.64 -7.24
CA VAL A 579 18.98 -0.22 -6.71
C VAL A 579 17.98 0.64 -5.96
N PHE A 580 16.69 0.37 -6.14
CA PHE A 580 15.61 1.02 -5.41
C PHE A 580 14.52 -0.02 -5.18
N ILE A 581 14.38 -0.47 -3.93
CA ILE A 581 13.46 -1.54 -3.54
C ILE A 581 12.69 -1.05 -2.29
N PRO A 582 11.47 -0.51 -2.46
CA PRO A 582 10.61 -0.23 -1.32
C PRO A 582 10.09 -1.54 -0.74
N PHE A 583 9.86 -1.61 0.56
CA PHE A 583 9.27 -2.79 1.20
C PHE A 583 7.96 -2.46 1.88
N MET A 584 7.05 -3.41 1.80
CA MET A 584 5.87 -3.47 2.65
C MET A 584 6.21 -4.24 3.93
N ASP A 585 5.85 -3.71 5.10
CA ASP A 585 6.02 -4.41 6.37
C ASP A 585 4.83 -5.34 6.70
N ILE A 586 4.91 -6.02 7.84
CA ILE A 586 3.88 -6.95 8.31
C ILE A 586 2.52 -6.28 8.59
N GLU A 587 2.48 -4.96 8.79
CA GLU A 587 1.27 -4.16 8.98
C GLU A 587 0.75 -3.59 7.65
N ASN A 588 1.33 -4.04 6.54
CA ASN A 588 1.08 -3.60 5.17
C ASN A 588 1.47 -2.13 4.90
N LYS A 589 2.37 -1.55 5.68
CA LYS A 589 2.86 -0.19 5.43
C LYS A 589 4.13 -0.22 4.61
N ILE A 590 4.23 0.69 3.65
CA ILE A 590 5.46 0.90 2.89
C ILE A 590 6.43 1.68 3.77
N SER A 591 7.24 1.01 4.57
CA SER A 591 7.98 1.64 5.68
C SER A 591 9.50 1.52 5.61
N GLU A 592 10.02 0.72 4.68
CA GLU A 592 11.45 0.47 4.52
C GLU A 592 11.86 0.65 3.05
N LEU A 593 13.13 0.97 2.82
CA LEU A 593 13.67 1.21 1.48
C LEU A 593 15.12 0.77 1.39
N VAL A 594 15.44 -0.05 0.39
CA VAL A 594 16.82 -0.18 -0.11
C VAL A 594 17.02 0.82 -1.23
N TYR A 595 18.08 1.64 -1.13
CA TYR A 595 18.50 2.55 -2.18
C TYR A 595 20.03 2.58 -2.32
N GLY A 596 20.52 2.18 -3.48
CA GLY A 596 21.95 1.92 -3.70
C GLY A 596 22.47 0.89 -2.69
N ASP A 597 23.54 1.24 -1.98
CA ASP A 597 24.17 0.40 -0.95
C ASP A 597 23.63 0.70 0.46
N TYR A 598 22.39 1.18 0.60
CA TYR A 598 21.81 1.51 1.90
C TYR A 598 20.43 0.91 2.08
N ILE A 599 20.08 0.55 3.33
CA ILE A 599 18.72 0.22 3.75
C ILE A 599 18.27 1.17 4.87
N LEU A 600 17.10 1.78 4.68
CA LEU A 600 16.36 2.53 5.69
C LEU A 600 15.30 1.61 6.32
N THR A 601 15.36 1.41 7.63
CA THR A 601 14.38 0.61 8.38
C THR A 601 13.20 1.44 8.87
N SER A 602 12.14 0.76 9.31
CA SER A 602 10.87 1.38 9.71
C SER A 602 10.98 2.26 10.96
N ASP A 603 11.98 2.03 11.81
CA ASP A 603 12.36 2.88 12.94
C ASP A 603 13.32 4.02 12.53
N SER A 604 13.44 4.30 11.24
CA SER A 604 14.25 5.38 10.66
C SER A 604 15.76 5.24 10.90
N LYS A 605 16.26 4.02 11.12
CA LYS A 605 17.71 3.76 11.17
C LYS A 605 18.23 3.48 9.76
N LEU A 606 19.43 3.96 9.49
CA LEU A 606 20.13 3.73 8.24
C LEU A 606 21.22 2.67 8.44
N PHE A 607 21.30 1.72 7.53
CA PHE A 607 22.40 0.77 7.46
C PHE A 607 23.04 0.82 6.08
N GLU A 608 24.36 0.75 6.04
CA GLU A 608 25.15 0.56 4.82
C GLU A 608 25.27 -0.95 4.53
N ILE A 609 25.02 -1.34 3.29
CA ILE A 609 25.10 -2.71 2.79
C ILE A 609 26.52 -2.90 2.24
N GLN A 610 27.35 -3.59 3.02
CA GLN A 610 28.72 -3.86 2.64
C GLN A 610 28.84 -5.17 1.84
N LYS A 611 30.05 -5.41 1.31
CA LYS A 611 30.40 -6.66 0.62
C LYS A 611 29.98 -7.88 1.44
N GLY A 612 29.39 -8.87 0.77
CA GLY A 612 28.82 -10.06 1.40
C GLY A 612 27.46 -9.83 2.04
N PHE A 613 26.72 -8.78 1.62
CA PHE A 613 25.32 -8.53 1.97
C PHE A 613 25.07 -8.31 3.47
N LYS A 614 26.05 -7.68 4.14
CA LYS A 614 25.97 -7.35 5.57
C LYS A 614 25.54 -5.90 5.76
N ALA A 615 24.48 -5.70 6.53
CA ALA A 615 23.99 -4.37 6.91
C ALA A 615 24.71 -3.90 8.19
N ILE A 616 25.39 -2.76 8.13
CA ILE A 616 26.08 -2.14 9.27
C ILE A 616 25.46 -0.77 9.54
N LEU A 617 25.17 -0.49 10.81
CA LEU A 617 24.53 0.77 11.22
C LEU A 617 25.39 1.96 10.76
N SER A 618 24.73 2.94 10.13
CA SER A 618 25.33 4.19 9.66
C SER A 618 24.70 5.38 10.40
N GLU A 619 25.52 6.35 10.79
CA GLU A 619 25.09 7.59 11.42
C GLU A 619 24.95 8.76 10.42
N ASP A 620 24.97 8.47 9.10
CA ASP A 620 24.82 9.48 8.06
C ASP A 620 23.40 10.06 8.04
N THR A 621 23.25 11.22 8.67
CA THR A 621 21.96 11.91 8.80
C THR A 621 21.47 12.49 7.47
N GLU A 622 22.36 12.93 6.59
CA GLU A 622 21.99 13.47 5.27
C GLU A 622 21.42 12.35 4.40
N LYS A 623 22.10 11.20 4.35
CA LYS A 623 21.63 10.02 3.64
C LYS A 623 20.31 9.48 4.23
N THR A 624 20.17 9.52 5.55
CA THR A 624 18.92 9.11 6.22
C THR A 624 17.73 9.96 5.77
N GLU A 625 17.89 11.29 5.76
CA GLU A 625 16.82 12.19 5.29
C GLU A 625 16.59 12.10 3.78
N GLU A 626 17.63 11.82 2.98
CA GLU A 626 17.49 11.48 1.55
C GLU A 626 16.55 10.27 1.39
N LEU A 627 16.87 9.11 1.98
CA LEU A 627 16.07 7.89 1.83
C LEU A 627 14.64 8.05 2.37
N LYS A 628 14.44 8.78 3.48
CA LYS A 628 13.09 9.11 3.97
C LYS A 628 12.30 9.90 2.95
N SER A 629 12.94 10.90 2.34
CA SER A 629 12.31 11.69 1.28
C SER A 629 11.99 10.83 0.06
N LEU A 630 12.86 9.89 -0.33
CA LEU A 630 12.58 8.98 -1.46
C LEU A 630 11.44 8.02 -1.16
N LEU A 631 11.40 7.47 0.05
CA LEU A 631 10.33 6.58 0.51
C LEU A 631 8.99 7.30 0.53
N ASN A 632 8.94 8.55 1.01
CA ASN A 632 7.74 9.38 0.97
C ASN A 632 7.30 9.66 -0.48
N ALA A 633 8.24 9.99 -1.36
CA ALA A 633 7.94 10.21 -2.77
C ALA A 633 7.29 8.98 -3.42
N PHE A 634 7.81 7.79 -3.12
CA PHE A 634 7.23 6.54 -3.59
C PHE A 634 5.87 6.23 -2.98
N ARG A 635 5.59 6.61 -1.71
CA ARG A 635 4.25 6.45 -1.11
C ARG A 635 3.20 7.26 -1.86
N GLU A 636 3.53 8.48 -2.28
CA GLU A 636 2.65 9.31 -3.10
C GLU A 636 2.43 8.68 -4.48
N VAL A 637 3.50 8.26 -5.16
CA VAL A 637 3.41 7.52 -6.43
C VAL A 637 2.54 6.27 -6.28
N ASN A 638 2.76 5.47 -5.22
CA ASN A 638 1.99 4.26 -4.91
C ASN A 638 0.49 4.59 -4.75
N THR A 639 0.16 5.71 -4.10
CA THR A 639 -1.23 6.14 -3.90
C THR A 639 -1.93 6.44 -5.22
N VAL A 640 -1.23 7.10 -6.15
CA VAL A 640 -1.76 7.42 -7.49
C VAL A 640 -1.97 6.15 -8.30
N VAL A 641 -0.94 5.29 -8.39
CA VAL A 641 -0.97 4.10 -9.25
C VAL A 641 -1.88 2.99 -8.75
N SER A 642 -2.28 3.06 -7.48
CA SER A 642 -3.32 2.20 -6.92
C SER A 642 -4.71 2.49 -7.52
N GLN A 643 -4.86 3.65 -8.16
CA GLN A 643 -6.08 4.05 -8.86
C GLN A 643 -5.90 3.95 -10.38
N SER A 644 -4.75 4.43 -10.89
CA SER A 644 -4.45 4.50 -12.32
C SER A 644 -3.00 4.09 -12.59
N LEU A 645 -2.77 2.82 -12.93
CA LEU A 645 -1.42 2.29 -13.20
C LEU A 645 -0.98 2.52 -14.66
N ILE A 646 -1.83 2.13 -15.61
CA ILE A 646 -1.67 2.38 -17.05
C ILE A 646 -3.01 2.85 -17.63
N PRO A 647 -3.00 3.57 -18.77
CA PRO A 647 -4.24 3.87 -19.49
C PRO A 647 -4.95 2.58 -19.89
N ASP A 648 -6.27 2.51 -19.69
CA ASP A 648 -7.04 1.31 -20.03
C ASP A 648 -6.98 1.00 -21.53
N SER A 649 -6.94 2.02 -22.39
CA SER A 649 -6.78 1.86 -23.84
C SER A 649 -5.52 1.07 -24.18
N LEU A 650 -4.42 1.30 -23.47
CA LEU A 650 -3.15 0.61 -23.67
C LEU A 650 -3.28 -0.90 -23.37
N PHE A 651 -4.03 -1.24 -22.33
CA PHE A 651 -4.31 -2.62 -21.96
C PHE A 651 -5.20 -3.32 -23.00
N PHE A 652 -6.34 -2.70 -23.34
CA PHE A 652 -7.29 -3.27 -24.30
C PHE A 652 -6.71 -3.37 -25.72
N ASP A 653 -5.92 -2.38 -26.14
CA ASP A 653 -5.27 -2.41 -27.46
C ASP A 653 -4.22 -3.52 -27.57
N PHE A 654 -3.40 -3.72 -26.52
CA PHE A 654 -2.38 -4.77 -26.52
C PHE A 654 -3.00 -6.17 -26.53
N LEU A 655 -3.99 -6.43 -25.67
CA LEU A 655 -4.64 -7.74 -25.55
C LEU A 655 -5.72 -8.00 -26.61
N ASP A 656 -5.80 -7.12 -27.62
CA ASP A 656 -6.76 -7.17 -28.72
C ASP A 656 -8.24 -7.31 -28.28
N TYR A 657 -8.58 -6.53 -27.27
CA TYR A 657 -9.94 -6.39 -26.75
C TYR A 657 -10.62 -5.13 -27.28
N LEU A 658 -11.93 -5.20 -27.47
CA LEU A 658 -12.80 -4.06 -27.73
C LEU A 658 -13.58 -3.72 -26.47
N LEU A 659 -13.28 -2.56 -25.88
CA LEU A 659 -14.07 -1.99 -24.79
C LEU A 659 -15.45 -1.55 -25.31
N LEU A 660 -16.51 -1.99 -24.66
CA LEU A 660 -17.90 -1.70 -25.04
C LEU A 660 -18.55 -0.74 -24.04
N GLU A 661 -18.41 -1.03 -22.75
CA GLU A 661 -18.96 -0.23 -21.65
C GLU A 661 -17.93 -0.10 -20.53
N ASP A 662 -17.85 1.07 -19.90
CA ASP A 662 -17.05 1.30 -18.69
C ASP A 662 -17.75 2.30 -17.77
N ILE A 663 -18.41 1.77 -16.74
CA ILE A 663 -19.30 2.51 -15.88
C ILE A 663 -18.69 2.61 -14.49
N MET A 664 -18.37 3.85 -14.10
CA MET A 664 -17.98 4.20 -12.74
C MET A 664 -19.17 4.77 -11.98
N MET A 665 -19.58 4.09 -10.91
CA MET A 665 -20.71 4.48 -10.08
C MET A 665 -20.24 4.98 -8.71
N GLN A 666 -20.78 6.11 -8.27
CA GLN A 666 -20.75 6.49 -6.85
C GLN A 666 -21.87 5.75 -6.13
N GLY A 667 -21.53 5.12 -5.02
CA GLY A 667 -22.45 4.34 -4.22
C GLY A 667 -23.20 5.17 -3.17
N GLY A 668 -23.80 4.47 -2.23
CA GLY A 668 -24.72 5.01 -1.24
C GLY A 668 -25.51 3.87 -0.61
N THR A 669 -26.51 4.19 0.22
CA THR A 669 -27.44 3.18 0.74
C THR A 669 -28.67 3.10 -0.14
N PHE A 670 -28.97 1.89 -0.62
CA PHE A 670 -30.08 1.56 -1.49
C PHE A 670 -31.05 0.62 -0.76
N ARG A 671 -32.32 0.63 -1.18
CA ARG A 671 -33.39 -0.26 -0.67
C ARG A 671 -34.29 -0.81 -1.78
N ARG A 672 -33.95 -0.49 -3.03
CA ARG A 672 -34.74 -0.91 -4.19
C ARG A 672 -34.47 -2.38 -4.46
N GLU A 673 -35.46 -3.07 -5.00
CA GLU A 673 -35.32 -4.46 -5.46
C GLU A 673 -34.38 -4.56 -6.66
N TYR A 674 -34.43 -3.57 -7.58
CA TYR A 674 -33.55 -3.49 -8.74
C TYR A 674 -32.83 -2.15 -8.80
N VAL A 675 -31.54 -2.21 -9.15
CA VAL A 675 -30.76 -1.05 -9.58
C VAL A 675 -30.08 -1.41 -10.89
N ASP A 676 -30.65 -0.94 -12.00
CA ASP A 676 -30.08 -1.12 -13.33
C ASP A 676 -28.75 -0.36 -13.45
N ILE A 677 -27.76 -1.04 -14.01
CA ILE A 677 -26.42 -0.49 -14.30
C ILE A 677 -26.29 -0.32 -15.81
N ILE A 678 -26.58 -1.39 -16.56
CA ILE A 678 -26.68 -1.40 -18.02
C ILE A 678 -28.10 -1.88 -18.33
N GLU A 679 -28.93 -0.99 -18.86
CA GLU A 679 -30.33 -1.30 -19.17
C GLU A 679 -30.45 -2.22 -20.41
N GLU A 680 -29.67 -1.92 -21.45
CA GLU A 680 -29.69 -2.68 -22.71
C GLU A 680 -28.39 -2.45 -23.49
N MET A 681 -27.63 -3.50 -23.76
CA MET A 681 -26.42 -3.47 -24.59
C MET A 681 -26.47 -4.56 -25.65
N PRO A 682 -26.38 -4.23 -26.95
CA PRO A 682 -26.48 -5.23 -28.01
C PRO A 682 -25.29 -6.19 -28.01
N LEU A 683 -25.56 -7.48 -28.19
CA LEU A 683 -24.58 -8.54 -28.36
C LEU A 683 -24.64 -9.13 -29.78
N GLN A 684 -23.49 -9.58 -30.24
CA GLN A 684 -23.32 -10.30 -31.50
C GLN A 684 -23.01 -11.75 -31.21
N GLN A 685 -23.63 -12.66 -31.96
CA GLN A 685 -23.33 -14.09 -31.90
C GLN A 685 -21.88 -14.36 -32.35
N GLY A 686 -21.23 -15.34 -31.70
CA GLY A 686 -19.89 -15.79 -32.08
C GLY A 686 -18.74 -15.03 -31.43
N TYR A 687 -19.04 -14.10 -30.50
CA TYR A 687 -18.02 -13.41 -29.70
C TYR A 687 -18.01 -13.89 -28.26
N ARG A 688 -16.86 -13.69 -27.62
CA ARG A 688 -16.67 -13.88 -26.19
C ARG A 688 -16.65 -12.53 -25.49
N TYR A 689 -17.64 -12.30 -24.64
CA TYR A 689 -17.76 -11.09 -23.83
C TYR A 689 -17.21 -11.32 -22.44
N TYR A 690 -16.76 -10.25 -21.80
CA TYR A 690 -16.21 -10.25 -20.46
C TYR A 690 -16.98 -9.21 -19.64
N LEU A 691 -17.61 -9.66 -18.56
CA LEU A 691 -18.17 -8.79 -17.53
C LEU A 691 -17.17 -8.71 -16.38
N ASP A 692 -16.58 -7.55 -16.16
CA ASP A 692 -15.65 -7.28 -15.07
C ASP A 692 -16.26 -6.24 -14.15
N ALA A 693 -16.61 -6.64 -12.92
CA ALA A 693 -17.29 -5.79 -11.96
C ALA A 693 -16.58 -5.81 -10.62
N SER A 694 -16.41 -4.63 -10.02
CA SER A 694 -15.76 -4.46 -8.72
C SER A 694 -16.51 -3.43 -7.88
N PHE A 695 -16.73 -3.74 -6.60
CA PHE A 695 -17.44 -2.91 -5.64
C PHE A 695 -16.55 -2.64 -4.41
N VAL A 696 -16.53 -1.39 -3.98
CA VAL A 696 -15.75 -0.90 -2.84
C VAL A 696 -16.61 -0.90 -1.59
N ASN A 697 -16.15 -1.58 -0.53
CA ASN A 697 -16.80 -1.71 0.77
C ASN A 697 -18.31 -1.98 0.69
N PRO A 698 -18.77 -2.98 -0.09
CA PRO A 698 -20.16 -3.38 -0.03
C PRO A 698 -20.54 -3.79 1.39
N ARG A 699 -21.72 -3.34 1.84
CA ARG A 699 -22.37 -3.78 3.08
C ARG A 699 -23.78 -4.16 2.71
N VAL A 700 -24.04 -5.45 2.68
CA VAL A 700 -25.36 -6.00 2.41
C VAL A 700 -25.89 -6.58 3.72
N SER A 701 -27.19 -6.65 3.94
CA SER A 701 -27.71 -7.51 5.00
C SER A 701 -27.96 -8.89 4.39
N LEU A 702 -27.19 -9.91 4.83
CA LEU A 702 -27.34 -11.35 4.56
C LEU A 702 -27.81 -11.77 3.16
N GLU A 703 -26.90 -12.29 2.33
CA GLU A 703 -27.12 -13.22 1.18
C GLU A 703 -28.23 -12.90 0.15
N GLU A 704 -28.83 -11.71 0.16
CA GLU A 704 -30.00 -11.36 -0.67
C GLU A 704 -29.67 -10.37 -1.80
N VAL A 705 -28.42 -9.90 -1.88
CA VAL A 705 -27.99 -8.90 -2.88
C VAL A 705 -27.03 -9.52 -3.88
N PHE A 706 -27.36 -9.41 -5.15
CA PHE A 706 -26.63 -10.02 -6.24
C PHE A 706 -26.32 -9.00 -7.34
N LEU A 707 -25.11 -9.08 -7.90
CA LEU A 707 -24.88 -8.56 -9.25
C LEU A 707 -25.41 -9.60 -10.25
N VAL A 708 -26.18 -9.15 -11.23
CA VAL A 708 -26.81 -10.03 -12.22
C VAL A 708 -26.48 -9.54 -13.62
N TYR A 709 -26.19 -10.48 -14.52
CA TYR A 709 -26.36 -10.23 -15.95
C TYR A 709 -27.48 -11.11 -16.51
N GLU A 710 -28.21 -10.57 -17.46
CA GLU A 710 -29.23 -11.27 -18.21
C GLU A 710 -29.07 -10.97 -19.70
N ILE A 711 -29.23 -12.00 -20.53
CA ILE A 711 -29.25 -11.89 -21.99
C ILE A 711 -30.62 -12.29 -22.49
N THR A 712 -31.24 -11.42 -23.29
CA THR A 712 -32.55 -11.66 -23.93
C THR A 712 -32.47 -11.54 -25.44
N ASP A 713 -33.43 -12.12 -26.16
CA ASP A 713 -33.67 -11.80 -27.57
C ASP A 713 -34.59 -10.56 -27.73
N ASP A 714 -34.86 -10.15 -28.98
CA ASP A 714 -35.76 -9.03 -29.31
C ASP A 714 -37.22 -9.24 -28.85
N GLU A 715 -37.63 -10.47 -28.57
CA GLU A 715 -38.96 -10.81 -28.05
C GLU A 715 -39.00 -10.75 -26.51
N GLY A 716 -37.86 -10.52 -25.86
CA GLY A 716 -37.71 -10.52 -24.41
C GLY A 716 -37.59 -11.91 -23.81
N ASN A 717 -37.39 -12.96 -24.62
CA ASN A 717 -37.13 -14.31 -24.11
C ASN A 717 -35.70 -14.35 -23.54
N ARG A 718 -35.58 -14.86 -22.32
CA ARG A 718 -34.28 -14.99 -21.63
C ARG A 718 -33.46 -16.14 -22.19
N LEU A 719 -32.30 -15.82 -22.73
CA LEU A 719 -31.35 -16.75 -23.34
C LEU A 719 -30.28 -17.21 -22.34
N ALA A 720 -29.79 -16.29 -21.50
CA ALA A 720 -28.81 -16.58 -20.45
C ALA A 720 -29.02 -15.68 -19.24
N TRP A 721 -28.64 -16.17 -18.08
CA TRP A 721 -28.76 -15.44 -16.82
C TRP A 721 -27.79 -16.03 -15.79
N LYS A 722 -27.12 -15.18 -15.03
CA LYS A 722 -26.29 -15.57 -13.90
C LYS A 722 -26.26 -14.46 -12.86
N ASN A 723 -26.19 -14.86 -11.60
CA ASN A 723 -26.03 -13.94 -10.49
C ASN A 723 -24.71 -14.20 -9.75
N PHE A 724 -24.26 -13.18 -9.02
CA PHE A 724 -23.06 -13.22 -8.20
C PHE A 724 -23.39 -12.58 -6.85
N GLY A 725 -23.33 -13.38 -5.78
CA GLY A 725 -23.64 -12.91 -4.43
C GLY A 725 -22.61 -11.89 -3.96
N ILE A 726 -23.08 -10.75 -3.47
CA ILE A 726 -22.24 -9.73 -2.87
C ILE A 726 -22.03 -10.10 -1.38
N PRO A 727 -20.78 -10.21 -0.89
CA PRO A 727 -20.49 -10.67 0.47
C PRO A 727 -20.99 -9.71 1.55
N ASP A 728 -21.51 -10.28 2.65
CA ASP A 728 -21.92 -9.58 3.88
C ASP A 728 -20.77 -9.47 4.89
N LYS A 729 -19.65 -8.86 4.47
CA LYS A 729 -18.53 -8.63 5.39
C LYS A 729 -18.01 -7.22 5.27
N GLU A 730 -18.05 -6.50 6.40
CA GLU A 730 -17.48 -5.16 6.48
C GLU A 730 -16.00 -5.18 6.06
N ASN A 731 -15.66 -4.30 5.11
CA ASN A 731 -14.32 -4.10 4.55
C ASN A 731 -13.78 -5.23 3.66
N GLU A 732 -14.62 -6.14 3.15
CA GLU A 732 -14.25 -7.01 2.03
C GLU A 732 -14.69 -6.37 0.70
N ALA A 733 -13.76 -6.22 -0.25
CA ALA A 733 -14.11 -5.81 -1.61
C ALA A 733 -14.76 -6.97 -2.35
N PHE A 734 -15.78 -6.67 -3.17
CA PHE A 734 -16.38 -7.65 -4.07
C PHE A 734 -15.85 -7.43 -5.48
N SER A 735 -15.43 -8.49 -6.15
CA SER A 735 -14.99 -8.44 -7.53
C SER A 735 -15.32 -9.74 -8.23
N VAL A 736 -15.80 -9.62 -9.46
CA VAL A 736 -16.10 -10.77 -10.32
C VAL A 736 -15.69 -10.44 -11.75
N LYS A 737 -15.10 -11.43 -12.40
CA LYS A 737 -14.88 -11.42 -13.84
C LYS A 737 -15.50 -12.68 -14.43
N GLU A 738 -16.50 -12.49 -15.29
CA GLU A 738 -17.22 -13.57 -15.94
C GLU A 738 -16.97 -13.54 -17.45
N VAL A 739 -16.68 -14.71 -18.01
CA VAL A 739 -16.60 -14.93 -19.45
C VAL A 739 -17.95 -15.41 -19.97
N ILE A 740 -18.51 -14.68 -20.94
CA ILE A 740 -19.84 -14.91 -21.50
C ILE A 740 -19.67 -15.30 -22.97
N SER A 741 -19.82 -16.59 -23.29
CA SER A 741 -19.79 -17.08 -24.67
C SER A 741 -21.17 -16.99 -25.31
N THR A 742 -21.24 -16.34 -26.48
CA THR A 742 -22.47 -16.23 -27.28
C THR A 742 -22.57 -17.30 -28.37
N GLU A 743 -21.56 -18.16 -28.54
CA GLU A 743 -21.50 -19.17 -29.61
C GLU A 743 -22.69 -20.14 -29.57
N ASN A 744 -23.15 -20.50 -28.37
CA ASN A 744 -24.23 -21.47 -28.16
C ASN A 744 -25.62 -20.82 -28.04
N LEU A 745 -25.73 -19.50 -28.15
CA LEU A 745 -27.01 -18.80 -28.04
C LEU A 745 -27.74 -18.76 -29.40
N VAL A 746 -29.04 -19.09 -29.42
CA VAL A 746 -29.83 -19.32 -30.64
C VAL A 746 -30.66 -18.08 -31.02
N ALA A 747 -30.03 -16.90 -31.09
CA ALA A 747 -30.68 -15.66 -31.51
C ALA A 747 -29.73 -14.77 -32.33
N GLN A 748 -30.25 -14.13 -33.39
CA GLN A 748 -29.45 -13.23 -34.23
C GLN A 748 -29.20 -11.88 -33.57
N ASN A 749 -30.19 -11.37 -32.84
CA ASN A 749 -30.11 -10.14 -32.05
C ASN A 749 -30.31 -10.51 -30.58
N MET A 750 -29.38 -10.07 -29.75
CA MET A 750 -29.38 -10.35 -28.33
C MET A 750 -29.02 -9.07 -27.59
N HIS A 751 -29.58 -8.88 -26.40
CA HIS A 751 -29.29 -7.73 -25.57
C HIS A 751 -28.88 -8.20 -24.18
N MET A 752 -27.82 -7.60 -23.64
CA MET A 752 -27.38 -7.79 -22.27
C MET A 752 -27.89 -6.66 -21.41
N ARG A 753 -28.42 -7.01 -20.25
CA ARG A 753 -28.60 -6.08 -19.13
C ARG A 753 -27.77 -6.51 -17.94
N VAL A 754 -27.27 -5.54 -17.18
CA VAL A 754 -26.53 -5.75 -15.93
C VAL A 754 -27.16 -4.91 -14.85
N PHE A 755 -27.50 -5.52 -13.73
CA PHE A 755 -28.22 -4.86 -12.64
C PHE A 755 -27.89 -5.48 -11.29
N ILE A 756 -28.14 -4.73 -10.22
CA ILE A 756 -28.13 -5.25 -8.85
C ILE A 756 -29.55 -5.72 -8.54
N TRP A 757 -29.68 -6.97 -8.12
CA TRP A 757 -30.92 -7.55 -7.62
C TRP A 757 -30.83 -7.73 -6.11
N ASN A 758 -31.73 -7.08 -5.39
CA ASN A 758 -31.89 -7.16 -3.95
C ASN A 758 -33.19 -7.91 -3.67
N GLU A 759 -33.08 -9.21 -3.44
CA GLU A 759 -34.21 -10.17 -3.36
C GLU A 759 -35.21 -9.78 -2.26
N SER A 760 -34.71 -9.23 -1.16
CA SER A 760 -35.51 -8.58 -0.14
C SER A 760 -35.28 -7.07 -0.20
N PRO A 761 -36.26 -6.20 0.07
CA PRO A 761 -36.07 -4.74 0.08
C PRO A 761 -35.29 -4.24 1.31
N VAL A 762 -34.22 -4.94 1.66
CA VAL A 762 -33.32 -4.65 2.77
C VAL A 762 -32.28 -3.60 2.36
N PRO A 763 -31.76 -2.80 3.31
CA PRO A 763 -30.73 -1.83 3.00
C PRO A 763 -29.42 -2.51 2.56
N TYR A 764 -28.90 -2.10 1.41
CA TYR A 764 -27.54 -2.44 1.01
C TYR A 764 -26.75 -1.18 0.67
N HIS A 765 -25.44 -1.25 0.79
CA HIS A 765 -24.53 -0.14 0.61
C HIS A 765 -23.30 -0.57 -0.18
N PHE A 766 -22.73 0.35 -0.93
CA PHE A 766 -21.35 0.29 -1.41
C PHE A 766 -20.85 1.73 -1.55
N GLU A 767 -19.55 1.96 -1.54
CA GLU A 767 -18.99 3.31 -1.67
C GLU A 767 -18.84 3.71 -3.14
N ARG A 768 -18.28 2.81 -3.95
CA ARG A 768 -18.06 2.97 -5.39
C ARG A 768 -18.13 1.62 -6.08
N ALA A 769 -18.44 1.62 -7.38
CA ALA A 769 -18.34 0.43 -8.21
C ALA A 769 -17.78 0.77 -9.59
N ARG A 770 -17.09 -0.18 -10.22
CA ARG A 770 -16.71 -0.16 -11.63
C ARG A 770 -17.26 -1.39 -12.31
N ILE A 771 -17.96 -1.21 -13.43
CA ILE A 771 -18.47 -2.29 -14.27
C ILE A 771 -17.96 -2.04 -15.67
N THR A 772 -17.21 -2.99 -16.22
CA THR A 772 -16.64 -2.90 -17.55
C THR A 772 -17.09 -4.09 -18.37
N ILE A 773 -17.62 -3.83 -19.58
CA ILE A 773 -17.91 -4.85 -20.57
C ILE A 773 -16.98 -4.69 -21.75
N TYR A 774 -16.32 -5.78 -22.14
CA TYR A 774 -15.46 -5.83 -23.31
C TYR A 774 -15.56 -7.19 -23.99
N ARG A 775 -15.01 -7.31 -25.19
CA ARG A 775 -14.95 -8.56 -25.94
C ARG A 775 -13.63 -8.71 -26.68
N ASN A 776 -13.32 -9.91 -27.15
CA ASN A 776 -12.28 -10.10 -28.15
C ASN A 776 -12.64 -9.37 -29.47
N LYS A 777 -11.64 -8.83 -30.17
CA LYS A 777 -11.85 -8.14 -31.46
C LYS A 777 -12.23 -9.08 -32.60
#